data_AF-A0A3R9L3V5-F1
#
_entry.id   AF-A0A3R9L3V5-F1
#
_cell.length_a   1.000
_cell.length_b   1.000
_cell.length_c   1.000
_cell.angle_alpha   90.00
_cell.angle_beta   90.00
_cell.angle_gamma   90.00
#
_symmetry.space_group_name_H-M   'P 1'
#
loop_
_entity.id
_entity.type
_entity.pdbx_description
1 polymer ?
#
loop_
_entity_poly.entity_id
_entity_poly.type
_entity_poly.pdbx_seq_one_letter_code
_entity_poly.pdbx_strand_id
1 'polypeptide(L)'
;MKIVAQTFGIMAYAAFIAGCGGGNESDPKLEPTNMAASTTTNSTNSDNGPKFPAPENMKILSTQGDKPTYGNMISWDYLSVSIWNSPVTFDQPEHYEYTLDGGSTWQTVVSKPQFIGTQAYAKSKVGIRVRQNALEGMSSPPSETLFATASRGEFVALQFVPMISTNQVMTFGDRGWDYTQANCVAEYKPDGSGEPTYWIKSASLNSDTFEQTNGKASKLDVCSIKGWRLIEADVAKRLRTRSVDEKVRSVVINNLSGPLATSKNGTLVSVKDSGEGDISPNLSHQWFAVWSLPIGAQLVGEIDAAQLTQKFRLNEQAGTLQDARDAVVNLLSLLDNATVDYTGLSAENDQHHTLLSSALASWQDIYSRHQPAMTFFNQQTVLAKNRRDSKSREFVLKVSNYDNDWREYENNSVIAADLLKELQAVDHFTKLHQQDAKIASNKAALSQASDAKRWFLGANNLRKADAIYQQLQAELTAWLESLPTSKSNGALTLIDKYNFLSQDYDKDQIKKTIKEALENAQSSPDFVSQSEATIVDVAGKHYAKLDKLGLYLPNNTTYEQGWHCVLELGSGDKRRIWMLQPTVEANSLEYLAYQGSSDESNNVLGPKGYISKVNQEAFCGVSDWKVPNILQLQGLASGYVKGKGLSIDNNVFVNHPHNQTVYYWSSEPDKEGKQTAYSYASINDKEVFKPFPADNMAALVRLVSENTLPNQWQYLDASGGLVESRAEASCTKNLINGHVWQLFDKRDDTRWVNDQRLTEHLDAQTSAQVCGLSNWRLPSVSELGNLMPIERDVFIYNDVKDIFGPVIREKYFTDFTSENDYTSLDFIEGKHTTKTQSKWLTKDKYLYRFIATP
;
A
#
# COMPACT_ATOMS: atom_id res chain seq x y z
N MET A 1 -0.51 -7.04 -1.61
CA MET A 1 -1.04 -8.37 -1.97
C MET A 1 -2.56 -8.30 -1.91
N LYS A 2 -3.25 -8.70 -2.98
CA LYS A 2 -4.69 -8.57 -3.23
C LYS A 2 -5.49 -9.76 -2.67
N ILE A 3 -6.82 -9.56 -2.56
CA ILE A 3 -7.94 -10.51 -2.32
C ILE A 3 -8.35 -10.53 -0.83
N VAL A 4 -9.56 -10.17 -0.35
CA VAL A 4 -10.94 -10.13 -0.89
C VAL A 4 -11.67 -8.86 -0.39
N ALA A 5 -12.41 -8.20 -1.27
CA ALA A 5 -13.54 -7.32 -0.94
C ALA A 5 -14.79 -7.91 -1.59
N GLN A 6 -15.85 -8.17 -0.80
CA GLN A 6 -17.24 -8.52 -1.15
C GLN A 6 -17.86 -9.17 0.11
N THR A 7 -19.02 -8.81 0.69
CA THR A 7 -20.07 -7.82 0.42
C THR A 7 -20.89 -7.68 1.72
N PHE A 8 -21.31 -6.47 2.06
CA PHE A 8 -22.25 -6.18 3.16
C PHE A 8 -23.70 -6.47 2.75
N GLY A 9 -24.46 -7.11 3.64
CA GLY A 9 -25.91 -7.29 3.54
C GLY A 9 -26.56 -7.13 4.91
N ILE A 10 -27.04 -5.91 5.18
CA ILE A 10 -28.06 -5.46 6.15
C ILE A 10 -28.37 -6.43 7.32
N MET A 11 -27.84 -6.14 8.51
CA MET A 11 -28.35 -6.68 9.78
C MET A 11 -29.21 -5.63 10.49
N ALA A 12 -30.48 -5.98 10.70
CA ALA A 12 -31.38 -5.26 11.59
C ALA A 12 -30.93 -5.48 13.05
N TYR A 13 -30.57 -4.40 13.74
CA TYR A 13 -30.21 -4.42 15.16
C TYR A 13 -31.47 -4.55 16.02
N ALA A 14 -31.55 -5.63 16.81
CA ALA A 14 -32.38 -5.67 18.01
C ALA A 14 -31.57 -5.06 19.17
N ALA A 15 -31.98 -3.89 19.65
CA ALA A 15 -31.39 -3.24 20.81
C ALA A 15 -31.81 -3.97 22.09
N PHE A 16 -30.85 -4.59 22.79
CA PHE A 16 -30.99 -5.01 24.18
C PHE A 16 -30.51 -3.86 25.07
N ILE A 17 -31.43 -3.18 25.74
CA ILE A 17 -31.12 -2.29 26.87
C ILE A 17 -31.28 -3.12 28.15
N ALA A 18 -30.17 -3.37 28.84
CA ALA A 18 -30.17 -3.80 30.23
C ALA A 18 -30.07 -2.56 31.12
N GLY A 19 -31.10 -2.31 31.93
CA GLY A 19 -31.10 -1.30 32.98
C GLY A 19 -31.88 -1.83 34.18
N CYS A 20 -31.16 -2.20 35.24
CA CYS A 20 -31.74 -2.53 36.55
C CYS A 20 -32.15 -1.26 37.30
N GLY A 21 -33.34 -1.25 37.90
CA GLY A 21 -33.78 -0.26 38.88
C GLY A 21 -35.22 -0.52 39.32
N GLY A 22 -35.40 -1.08 40.53
CA GLY A 22 -36.69 -1.54 41.05
C GLY A 22 -37.57 -0.45 41.68
N GLY A 23 -38.85 -0.78 41.87
CA GLY A 23 -39.80 -0.01 42.68
C GLY A 23 -41.27 -0.36 42.39
N ASN A 24 -41.88 -1.14 43.28
CA ASN A 24 -43.30 -1.44 43.52
C ASN A 24 -44.37 -0.53 42.85
N GLU A 25 -45.43 -1.11 42.25
CA GLU A 25 -46.76 -1.40 42.86
C GLU A 25 -47.85 -1.70 41.78
N SER A 26 -48.76 -2.63 42.10
CA SER A 26 -50.12 -2.88 41.55
C SER A 26 -50.35 -3.46 40.12
N ASP A 27 -50.91 -4.68 40.11
CA ASP A 27 -51.73 -5.35 39.08
C ASP A 27 -53.02 -4.52 38.74
N PRO A 28 -53.86 -4.80 37.70
CA PRO A 28 -53.93 -6.00 36.83
C PRO A 28 -54.26 -5.80 35.33
N LYS A 29 -54.05 -6.89 34.56
CA LYS A 29 -54.72 -7.35 33.30
C LYS A 29 -55.17 -6.32 32.24
N LEU A 30 -54.77 -6.51 30.98
CA LEU A 30 -55.63 -6.36 29.77
C LEU A 30 -54.95 -6.88 28.49
N GLU A 31 -55.77 -7.48 27.62
CA GLU A 31 -55.42 -8.11 26.33
C GLU A 31 -55.00 -7.12 25.22
N PRO A 32 -54.26 -7.56 24.16
CA PRO A 32 -53.97 -6.70 23.02
C PRO A 32 -55.08 -6.79 21.96
N THR A 33 -55.80 -5.69 21.78
CA THR A 33 -56.61 -5.42 20.58
C THR A 33 -55.89 -4.40 19.69
N ASN A 34 -55.90 -4.70 18.39
CA ASN A 34 -55.88 -3.80 17.22
C ASN A 34 -55.16 -2.44 17.32
N MET A 35 -54.14 -2.27 16.48
CA MET A 35 -54.01 -1.04 15.69
C MET A 35 -53.63 -1.37 14.23
N ALA A 36 -54.63 -1.24 13.36
CA ALA A 36 -54.46 -1.01 11.94
C ALA A 36 -55.04 0.38 11.63
N ALA A 37 -54.27 1.21 10.95
CA ALA A 37 -54.63 2.30 10.03
C ALA A 37 -53.40 3.20 9.87
N SER A 38 -53.01 3.73 8.72
CA SER A 38 -53.53 3.69 7.36
C SER A 38 -52.52 4.50 6.55
N THR A 39 -52.03 3.98 5.43
CA THR A 39 -51.76 4.83 4.27
C THR A 39 -52.03 4.00 3.03
N THR A 40 -53.28 4.12 2.58
CA THR A 40 -53.76 3.69 1.29
C THR A 40 -53.03 4.44 0.18
N THR A 41 -52.23 3.72 -0.59
CA THR A 41 -52.04 4.03 -2.01
C THR A 41 -52.58 2.86 -2.80
N ASN A 42 -53.67 3.11 -3.53
CA ASN A 42 -54.19 2.21 -4.54
C ASN A 42 -53.11 2.00 -5.60
N SER A 43 -52.50 0.82 -5.63
CA SER A 43 -51.99 0.25 -6.87
C SER A 43 -52.75 -1.06 -7.12
N THR A 44 -53.64 -1.01 -8.11
CA THR A 44 -54.05 -2.19 -8.86
C THR A 44 -52.82 -2.73 -9.55
N ASN A 45 -52.13 -3.70 -8.96
CA ASN A 45 -51.14 -4.50 -9.68
C ASN A 45 -51.66 -5.92 -9.87
N SER A 46 -52.19 -6.10 -11.07
CA SER A 46 -52.25 -7.34 -11.84
C SER A 46 -51.20 -8.37 -11.39
N ASP A 47 -51.69 -9.49 -10.89
CA ASP A 47 -50.99 -10.73 -10.61
C ASP A 47 -50.55 -11.43 -11.94
N ASN A 48 -49.71 -10.76 -12.74
CA ASN A 48 -49.14 -11.28 -13.99
C ASN A 48 -47.63 -11.02 -14.03
N GLY A 49 -46.88 -11.59 -13.08
CA GLY A 49 -45.47 -11.88 -13.35
C GLY A 49 -45.36 -12.86 -14.53
N PRO A 50 -44.27 -12.83 -15.33
CA PRO A 50 -44.11 -13.79 -16.43
C PRO A 50 -44.12 -15.22 -15.85
N LYS A 51 -45.13 -16.01 -16.24
CA LYS A 51 -45.24 -17.42 -15.85
C LYS A 51 -44.31 -18.23 -16.74
N PHE A 52 -43.18 -18.68 -16.21
CA PHE A 52 -42.23 -19.48 -16.98
C PHE A 52 -42.77 -20.89 -17.20
N PRO A 53 -42.67 -21.45 -18.43
CA PRO A 53 -43.07 -22.82 -18.69
C PRO A 53 -42.19 -23.81 -17.93
N ALA A 54 -42.67 -25.04 -17.79
CA ALA A 54 -41.90 -26.09 -17.14
C ALA A 54 -40.63 -26.41 -17.95
N PRO A 55 -39.55 -26.90 -17.31
CA PRO A 55 -38.46 -27.55 -18.03
C PRO A 55 -38.98 -28.69 -18.90
N GLU A 56 -38.16 -29.20 -19.82
CA GLU A 56 -38.56 -30.27 -20.75
C GLU A 56 -37.69 -31.52 -20.64
N ASN A 57 -38.15 -32.61 -21.27
CA ASN A 57 -37.39 -33.83 -21.52
C ASN A 57 -36.77 -34.50 -20.28
N MET A 58 -37.53 -34.58 -19.17
CA MET A 58 -37.10 -35.33 -18.00
C MET A 58 -36.85 -36.81 -18.35
N LYS A 59 -35.71 -37.33 -17.90
CA LYS A 59 -35.31 -38.73 -18.01
C LYS A 59 -34.97 -39.27 -16.64
N ILE A 60 -35.56 -40.41 -16.29
CA ILE A 60 -35.13 -41.21 -15.14
C ILE A 60 -33.99 -42.12 -15.61
N LEU A 61 -32.80 -41.95 -15.03
CA LEU A 61 -31.61 -42.64 -15.51
C LEU A 61 -31.56 -44.10 -15.06
N SER A 62 -31.40 -44.98 -16.05
CA SER A 62 -31.20 -46.43 -15.91
C SER A 62 -30.37 -46.94 -17.10
N THR A 63 -29.68 -48.08 -16.93
CA THR A 63 -28.90 -48.70 -18.01
C THR A 63 -29.80 -49.46 -18.98
N GLN A 64 -29.40 -49.59 -20.24
CA GLN A 64 -30.12 -50.38 -21.25
C GLN A 64 -29.82 -51.90 -21.11
N GLY A 65 -30.81 -52.76 -21.29
CA GLY A 65 -30.66 -54.23 -21.32
C GLY A 65 -31.71 -55.01 -20.51
N ASP A 66 -31.62 -56.35 -20.53
CA ASP A 66 -32.58 -57.27 -19.87
C ASP A 66 -32.56 -57.22 -18.33
N LYS A 67 -31.50 -56.65 -17.74
CA LYS A 67 -31.35 -56.42 -16.30
C LYS A 67 -30.87 -54.97 -16.05
N PRO A 68 -31.77 -53.98 -16.13
CA PRO A 68 -31.40 -52.58 -15.99
C PRO A 68 -30.88 -52.28 -14.57
N THR A 69 -29.80 -51.50 -14.48
CA THR A 69 -29.34 -50.87 -13.23
C THR A 69 -29.97 -49.49 -13.12
N TYR A 70 -30.43 -49.11 -11.93
CA TYR A 70 -31.12 -47.84 -11.71
C TYR A 70 -30.27 -46.87 -10.89
N GLY A 71 -30.26 -45.61 -11.29
CA GLY A 71 -29.54 -44.54 -10.59
C GLY A 71 -30.39 -43.74 -9.61
N ASN A 72 -31.72 -43.81 -9.70
CA ASN A 72 -32.60 -42.82 -9.07
C ASN A 72 -32.12 -41.38 -9.32
N MET A 73 -31.72 -41.11 -10.55
CA MET A 73 -31.31 -39.79 -10.99
C MET A 73 -32.27 -39.27 -12.03
N ILE A 74 -32.52 -37.96 -12.01
CA ILE A 74 -33.25 -37.26 -13.05
C ILE A 74 -32.31 -36.35 -13.83
N SER A 75 -32.48 -36.31 -15.14
CA SER A 75 -31.86 -35.32 -16.02
C SER A 75 -32.97 -34.64 -16.83
N TRP A 76 -32.77 -33.38 -17.23
CA TRP A 76 -33.75 -32.55 -17.95
C TRP A 76 -33.03 -31.61 -18.92
N ASP A 77 -33.75 -30.93 -19.80
CA ASP A 77 -33.16 -29.89 -20.65
C ASP A 77 -33.21 -28.52 -19.95
N TYR A 78 -32.15 -27.73 -20.11
CA TYR A 78 -32.11 -26.40 -19.51
C TYR A 78 -33.15 -25.48 -20.17
N LEU A 79 -33.91 -24.76 -19.36
CA LEU A 79 -34.97 -23.88 -19.81
C LEU A 79 -34.39 -22.58 -20.37
N SER A 80 -34.83 -22.23 -21.58
CA SER A 80 -34.56 -20.94 -22.22
C SER A 80 -35.88 -20.20 -22.44
N VAL A 81 -35.99 -18.97 -21.94
CA VAL A 81 -37.19 -18.12 -22.06
C VAL A 81 -36.81 -16.74 -22.55
N SER A 82 -37.75 -16.02 -23.17
CA SER A 82 -37.57 -14.61 -23.52
C SER A 82 -38.12 -13.73 -22.39
N ILE A 83 -37.25 -12.97 -21.74
CA ILE A 83 -37.62 -11.97 -20.72
C ILE A 83 -37.31 -10.59 -21.31
N TRP A 84 -38.32 -9.72 -21.41
CA TRP A 84 -38.20 -8.38 -22.00
C TRP A 84 -37.50 -8.36 -23.38
N ASN A 85 -37.90 -9.29 -24.26
CA ASN A 85 -37.32 -9.48 -25.60
C ASN A 85 -35.84 -9.88 -25.63
N SER A 86 -35.29 -10.33 -24.49
CA SER A 86 -33.94 -10.89 -24.39
C SER A 86 -34.00 -12.37 -24.02
N PRO A 87 -33.25 -13.25 -24.71
CA PRO A 87 -33.17 -14.66 -24.33
C PRO A 87 -32.42 -14.79 -23.00
N VAL A 88 -33.04 -15.46 -22.04
CA VAL A 88 -32.46 -15.82 -20.75
C VAL A 88 -32.46 -17.34 -20.64
N THR A 89 -31.30 -17.91 -20.35
CA THR A 89 -31.13 -19.36 -20.19
C THR A 89 -30.76 -19.68 -18.75
N PHE A 90 -31.48 -20.62 -18.14
CA PHE A 90 -31.16 -21.15 -16.82
C PHE A 90 -30.27 -22.39 -16.99
N ASP A 91 -28.96 -22.18 -17.15
CA ASP A 91 -27.99 -23.21 -17.56
C ASP A 91 -27.15 -23.81 -16.42
N GLN A 92 -27.37 -23.38 -15.16
CA GLN A 92 -26.72 -23.94 -13.98
C GLN A 92 -27.68 -24.82 -13.17
N PRO A 93 -27.21 -25.92 -12.55
CA PRO A 93 -28.01 -26.74 -11.64
C PRO A 93 -28.70 -25.93 -10.54
N GLU A 94 -27.99 -24.97 -9.93
CA GLU A 94 -28.46 -24.15 -8.80
C GLU A 94 -29.61 -23.21 -9.17
N HIS A 95 -29.92 -23.05 -10.46
CA HIS A 95 -31.13 -22.35 -10.93
C HIS A 95 -32.40 -23.18 -10.75
N TYR A 96 -32.30 -24.46 -10.42
CA TYR A 96 -33.43 -25.38 -10.31
C TYR A 96 -33.65 -25.84 -8.87
N GLU A 97 -34.87 -26.30 -8.61
CA GLU A 97 -35.25 -27.00 -7.40
C GLU A 97 -36.11 -28.22 -7.74
N TYR A 98 -36.05 -29.26 -6.92
CA TYR A 98 -36.79 -30.50 -7.08
C TYR A 98 -37.62 -30.83 -5.84
N THR A 99 -38.66 -31.64 -6.05
CA THR A 99 -39.56 -32.13 -4.99
C THR A 99 -39.64 -33.64 -5.01
N LEU A 100 -39.89 -34.25 -3.85
CA LEU A 100 -40.09 -35.69 -3.66
C LEU A 100 -41.45 -36.04 -3.03
N ASP A 101 -42.27 -35.02 -2.75
CA ASP A 101 -43.55 -35.15 -2.05
C ASP A 101 -44.74 -34.57 -2.84
N GLY A 102 -44.53 -34.29 -4.14
CA GLY A 102 -45.54 -33.73 -5.03
C GLY A 102 -45.67 -32.22 -4.92
N GLY A 103 -44.59 -31.53 -4.55
CA GLY A 103 -44.50 -30.06 -4.53
C GLY A 103 -44.82 -29.42 -3.18
N SER A 104 -44.92 -30.22 -2.11
CA SER A 104 -45.14 -29.70 -0.75
C SER A 104 -43.86 -29.12 -0.17
N THR A 105 -42.72 -29.72 -0.48
CA THR A 105 -41.39 -29.20 -0.18
C THR A 105 -40.49 -29.22 -1.42
N TRP A 106 -39.54 -28.27 -1.47
CA TRP A 106 -38.61 -28.07 -2.58
C TRP A 106 -37.18 -28.01 -2.06
N GLN A 107 -36.26 -28.62 -2.80
CA GLN A 107 -34.83 -28.72 -2.49
C GLN A 107 -34.05 -28.18 -3.68
N THR A 108 -33.04 -27.34 -3.43
CA THR A 108 -32.15 -26.83 -4.48
C THR A 108 -31.42 -27.98 -5.16
N VAL A 109 -31.37 -27.93 -6.49
CA VAL A 109 -30.59 -28.87 -7.30
C VAL A 109 -29.10 -28.55 -7.17
N VAL A 110 -28.28 -29.59 -7.01
CA VAL A 110 -26.82 -29.47 -6.81
C VAL A 110 -26.01 -30.12 -7.93
N SER A 111 -26.63 -30.91 -8.79
CA SER A 111 -25.97 -31.51 -9.95
C SER A 111 -26.95 -31.86 -11.06
N LYS A 112 -26.44 -31.99 -12.28
CA LYS A 112 -27.16 -32.54 -13.43
C LYS A 112 -26.35 -33.68 -14.02
N PRO A 113 -26.82 -34.94 -13.98
CA PRO A 113 -28.10 -35.40 -13.41
C PRO A 113 -28.23 -35.19 -11.89
N GLN A 114 -29.45 -35.03 -11.39
CA GLN A 114 -29.76 -34.84 -9.96
C GLN A 114 -30.16 -36.17 -9.34
N PHE A 115 -29.51 -36.57 -8.23
CA PHE A 115 -29.92 -37.71 -7.43
C PHE A 115 -31.13 -37.36 -6.57
N ILE A 116 -32.18 -38.19 -6.64
CA ILE A 116 -33.46 -37.90 -5.96
C ILE A 116 -33.66 -38.71 -4.66
N GLY A 117 -32.66 -39.49 -4.25
CA GLY A 117 -32.70 -40.31 -3.04
C GLY A 117 -32.79 -41.82 -3.29
N THR A 118 -32.77 -42.57 -2.20
CA THR A 118 -32.65 -44.04 -2.20
C THR A 118 -33.97 -44.79 -2.25
N GLN A 119 -35.11 -44.13 -2.07
CA GLN A 119 -36.41 -44.81 -2.02
C GLN A 119 -37.06 -44.91 -3.41
N ALA A 120 -38.01 -45.84 -3.55
CA ALA A 120 -38.84 -45.94 -4.74
C ALA A 120 -39.97 -44.90 -4.69
N TYR A 121 -39.71 -43.70 -5.21
CA TYR A 121 -40.69 -42.62 -5.25
C TYR A 121 -41.74 -42.83 -6.35
N ALA A 122 -43.00 -42.50 -6.08
CA ALA A 122 -44.01 -42.43 -7.14
C ALA A 122 -43.67 -41.28 -8.10
N LYS A 123 -43.78 -41.49 -9.41
CA LYS A 123 -43.48 -40.46 -10.42
C LYS A 123 -44.28 -39.17 -10.27
N SER A 124 -45.50 -39.25 -9.74
CA SER A 124 -46.33 -38.08 -9.43
C SER A 124 -45.83 -37.25 -8.24
N LYS A 125 -44.86 -37.77 -7.48
CA LYS A 125 -44.26 -37.10 -6.33
C LYS A 125 -42.93 -36.43 -6.66
N VAL A 126 -42.29 -36.83 -7.75
CA VAL A 126 -40.99 -36.28 -8.19
C VAL A 126 -41.21 -35.25 -9.28
N GLY A 127 -40.73 -34.04 -9.06
CA GLY A 127 -40.80 -32.95 -10.04
C GLY A 127 -39.64 -31.99 -9.94
N ILE A 128 -39.41 -31.23 -11.00
CA ILE A 128 -38.36 -30.20 -11.09
C ILE A 128 -38.91 -28.91 -11.70
N ARG A 129 -38.38 -27.76 -11.25
CA ARG A 129 -38.70 -26.44 -11.80
C ARG A 129 -37.52 -25.48 -11.66
N VAL A 130 -37.56 -24.35 -12.37
CA VAL A 130 -36.68 -23.21 -12.09
C VAL A 130 -37.11 -22.58 -10.77
N ARG A 131 -36.17 -22.36 -9.86
CA ARG A 131 -36.45 -21.81 -8.53
C ARG A 131 -36.79 -20.32 -8.61
N GLN A 132 -37.46 -19.82 -7.57
CA GLN A 132 -37.71 -18.39 -7.42
C GLN A 132 -36.37 -17.62 -7.34
N ASN A 133 -36.30 -16.48 -8.03
CA ASN A 133 -35.10 -15.61 -8.05
C ASN A 133 -33.82 -16.40 -8.37
N ALA A 134 -33.87 -17.25 -9.40
CA ALA A 134 -32.76 -18.12 -9.78
C ALA A 134 -31.49 -17.34 -10.17
N LEU A 135 -31.65 -16.13 -10.74
CA LEU A 135 -30.56 -15.25 -11.15
C LEU A 135 -30.47 -14.03 -10.22
N GLU A 136 -29.25 -13.67 -9.82
CA GLU A 136 -28.99 -12.52 -8.96
C GLU A 136 -29.45 -11.21 -9.61
N GLY A 137 -30.07 -10.31 -8.82
CA GLY A 137 -30.63 -9.06 -9.32
C GLY A 137 -31.93 -9.20 -10.14
N MET A 138 -32.42 -10.42 -10.34
CA MET A 138 -33.65 -10.69 -11.11
C MET A 138 -34.73 -11.32 -10.23
N SER A 139 -35.71 -10.50 -9.81
CA SER A 139 -36.88 -11.03 -9.13
C SER A 139 -37.78 -11.79 -10.11
N SER A 140 -38.05 -13.06 -9.83
CA SER A 140 -38.86 -13.92 -10.70
C SER A 140 -39.61 -15.00 -9.93
N PRO A 141 -40.86 -15.34 -10.31
CA PRO A 141 -41.57 -16.48 -9.74
C PRO A 141 -40.92 -17.81 -10.18
N PRO A 142 -41.14 -18.92 -9.44
CA PRO A 142 -40.73 -20.24 -9.92
C PRO A 142 -41.47 -20.62 -11.21
N SER A 143 -40.85 -21.44 -12.05
CA SER A 143 -41.50 -21.95 -13.27
C SER A 143 -42.61 -22.96 -12.96
N GLU A 144 -43.40 -23.32 -13.97
CA GLU A 144 -44.23 -24.52 -13.89
C GLU A 144 -43.37 -25.77 -13.61
N THR A 145 -43.99 -26.78 -12.99
CA THR A 145 -43.29 -28.00 -12.57
C THR A 145 -43.35 -29.08 -13.65
N LEU A 146 -42.19 -29.59 -14.02
CA LEU A 146 -42.07 -30.81 -14.80
C LEU A 146 -42.07 -32.02 -13.86
N PHE A 147 -43.19 -32.76 -13.80
CA PHE A 147 -43.29 -34.00 -13.04
C PHE A 147 -42.76 -35.20 -13.83
N ALA A 148 -42.25 -36.21 -13.12
CA ALA A 148 -41.69 -37.41 -13.72
C ALA A 148 -42.75 -38.35 -14.34
N THR A 149 -44.04 -38.04 -14.27
CA THR A 149 -45.17 -38.90 -14.68
C THR A 149 -45.08 -39.37 -16.13
N ALA A 150 -44.59 -38.52 -17.03
CA ALA A 150 -44.40 -38.82 -18.45
C ALA A 150 -43.02 -39.43 -18.78
N SER A 151 -42.12 -39.54 -17.80
CA SER A 151 -40.75 -40.02 -18.01
C SER A 151 -40.69 -41.55 -18.12
N ARG A 152 -39.80 -42.04 -19.01
CA ARG A 152 -39.46 -43.48 -19.11
C ARG A 152 -38.52 -43.89 -17.97
N GLY A 153 -38.61 -45.15 -17.53
CA GLY A 153 -37.88 -45.69 -16.37
C GLY A 153 -38.73 -45.68 -15.10
N GLU A 154 -38.21 -46.19 -13.98
CA GLU A 154 -38.88 -46.20 -12.68
C GLU A 154 -37.88 -45.83 -11.59
N PHE A 155 -38.36 -45.25 -10.50
CA PHE A 155 -37.56 -45.07 -9.29
C PHE A 155 -37.63 -46.34 -8.45
N VAL A 156 -36.48 -46.80 -7.94
CA VAL A 156 -36.39 -48.07 -7.21
C VAL A 156 -35.76 -47.87 -5.84
N ALA A 157 -35.91 -48.84 -4.95
CA ALA A 157 -35.16 -48.85 -3.71
C ALA A 157 -33.68 -49.15 -4.00
N LEU A 158 -32.79 -48.25 -3.57
CA LEU A 158 -31.34 -48.42 -3.63
C LEU A 158 -30.82 -48.71 -2.22
N GLN A 159 -30.35 -49.94 -2.03
CA GLN A 159 -29.71 -50.32 -0.77
C GLN A 159 -28.27 -49.79 -0.66
N PHE A 160 -27.52 -49.75 -1.75
CA PHE A 160 -26.11 -49.37 -1.75
C PHE A 160 -25.85 -48.26 -2.75
N VAL A 161 -25.41 -47.10 -2.26
CA VAL A 161 -25.13 -45.93 -3.09
C VAL A 161 -23.65 -45.59 -3.00
N PRO A 162 -22.91 -45.59 -4.11
CA PRO A 162 -21.52 -45.14 -4.10
C PRO A 162 -21.44 -43.62 -4.02
N MET A 163 -20.57 -43.13 -3.14
CA MET A 163 -20.49 -41.72 -2.76
C MET A 163 -19.10 -41.15 -3.02
N ILE A 164 -19.06 -39.88 -3.41
CA ILE A 164 -17.87 -39.02 -3.41
C ILE A 164 -17.70 -38.39 -2.02
N SER A 165 -18.79 -37.89 -1.44
CA SER A 165 -18.89 -37.35 -0.09
C SER A 165 -20.25 -37.66 0.51
N THR A 166 -20.48 -37.38 1.79
CA THR A 166 -21.80 -37.56 2.45
C THR A 166 -22.97 -36.88 1.73
N ASN A 167 -22.70 -35.80 0.98
CA ASN A 167 -23.72 -35.02 0.27
C ASN A 167 -23.68 -35.22 -1.25
N GLN A 168 -22.76 -36.03 -1.77
CA GLN A 168 -22.55 -36.19 -3.20
C GLN A 168 -22.39 -37.67 -3.57
N VAL A 169 -23.33 -38.16 -4.36
CA VAL A 169 -23.26 -39.49 -4.98
C VAL A 169 -22.27 -39.49 -6.15
N MET A 170 -21.82 -40.68 -6.57
CA MET A 170 -21.01 -40.84 -7.79
C MET A 170 -21.75 -40.37 -9.06
N THR A 171 -21.05 -40.19 -10.16
CA THR A 171 -21.75 -39.98 -11.45
C THR A 171 -22.34 -41.31 -11.94
N PHE A 172 -23.60 -41.30 -12.36
CA PHE A 172 -24.24 -42.43 -13.02
C PHE A 172 -24.06 -42.35 -14.53
N GLY A 173 -23.41 -43.34 -15.14
CA GLY A 173 -23.17 -43.41 -16.58
C GLY A 173 -23.90 -44.57 -17.26
N ASP A 174 -23.57 -44.82 -18.53
CA ASP A 174 -24.20 -45.86 -19.36
C ASP A 174 -24.05 -47.29 -18.80
N ARG A 175 -23.02 -47.52 -17.98
CA ARG A 175 -22.75 -48.81 -17.30
C ARG A 175 -23.28 -48.85 -15.85
N GLY A 176 -24.05 -47.84 -15.46
CA GLY A 176 -24.57 -47.65 -14.11
C GLY A 176 -23.60 -46.87 -13.23
N TRP A 177 -23.68 -47.10 -11.92
CA TRP A 177 -22.77 -46.50 -10.95
C TRP A 177 -21.33 -47.03 -11.08
N ASP A 178 -20.36 -46.13 -11.02
CA ASP A 178 -18.94 -46.50 -10.90
C ASP A 178 -18.51 -46.64 -9.44
N TYR A 179 -18.57 -47.87 -8.94
CA TYR A 179 -18.12 -48.21 -7.58
C TYR A 179 -16.58 -48.16 -7.42
N THR A 180 -15.81 -48.17 -8.52
CA THR A 180 -14.35 -48.23 -8.44
C THR A 180 -13.72 -46.89 -8.06
N GLN A 181 -14.39 -45.79 -8.40
CA GLN A 181 -14.00 -44.42 -8.09
C GLN A 181 -14.72 -43.83 -6.87
N ALA A 182 -15.62 -44.61 -6.24
CA ALA A 182 -16.30 -44.18 -5.03
C ALA A 182 -15.32 -44.07 -3.86
N ASN A 183 -15.40 -42.97 -3.11
CA ASN A 183 -14.64 -42.80 -1.87
C ASN A 183 -15.20 -43.71 -0.77
N CYS A 184 -16.51 -43.89 -0.74
CA CYS A 184 -17.21 -44.80 0.16
C CYS A 184 -18.54 -45.26 -0.43
N VAL A 185 -19.20 -46.21 0.22
CA VAL A 185 -20.56 -46.65 -0.11
C VAL A 185 -21.48 -46.43 1.08
N ALA A 186 -22.60 -45.77 0.86
CA ALA A 186 -23.70 -45.63 1.82
C ALA A 186 -24.65 -46.82 1.69
N GLU A 187 -24.86 -47.54 2.78
CA GLU A 187 -25.78 -48.66 2.90
C GLU A 187 -27.05 -48.24 3.65
N TYR A 188 -28.20 -48.39 3.02
CA TYR A 188 -29.53 -48.18 3.57
C TYR A 188 -30.23 -49.51 3.86
N LYS A 189 -31.47 -49.46 4.35
CA LYS A 189 -32.32 -50.66 4.42
C LYS A 189 -32.67 -51.15 3.00
N PRO A 190 -33.10 -52.42 2.84
CA PRO A 190 -33.47 -52.97 1.52
C PRO A 190 -34.53 -52.18 0.76
N ASP A 191 -35.41 -51.45 1.46
CA ASP A 191 -36.43 -50.56 0.88
C ASP A 191 -35.89 -49.14 0.57
N GLY A 192 -34.58 -48.92 0.74
CA GLY A 192 -33.92 -47.62 0.58
C GLY A 192 -34.18 -46.66 1.74
N SER A 193 -34.92 -47.06 2.77
CA SER A 193 -35.24 -46.20 3.91
C SER A 193 -34.16 -46.26 5.01
N GLY A 194 -34.31 -45.40 6.01
CA GLY A 194 -33.46 -45.38 7.19
C GLY A 194 -32.18 -44.59 7.04
N GLU A 195 -31.41 -44.57 8.12
CA GLU A 195 -30.12 -43.89 8.18
C GLU A 195 -29.02 -44.76 7.56
N PRO A 196 -28.13 -44.19 6.74
CA PRO A 196 -27.09 -44.97 6.10
C PRO A 196 -25.97 -45.36 7.06
N THR A 197 -25.43 -46.56 6.85
CA THR A 197 -24.10 -46.95 7.32
C THR A 197 -23.11 -46.79 6.18
N TYR A 198 -21.99 -46.13 6.43
CA TYR A 198 -20.97 -45.88 5.41
C TYR A 198 -19.84 -46.89 5.52
N TRP A 199 -19.33 -47.31 4.35
CA TRP A 199 -18.28 -48.30 4.20
C TRP A 199 -17.16 -47.78 3.30
N ILE A 200 -15.91 -47.97 3.71
CA ILE A 200 -14.76 -47.74 2.82
C ILE A 200 -14.42 -48.99 2.01
N LYS A 201 -13.78 -48.80 0.86
CA LYS A 201 -13.19 -49.90 0.10
C LYS A 201 -12.13 -50.62 0.93
N SER A 202 -12.14 -51.96 0.91
CA SER A 202 -11.16 -52.76 1.66
C SER A 202 -9.74 -52.45 1.21
N ALA A 203 -8.82 -52.28 2.16
CA ALA A 203 -7.40 -52.14 1.88
C ALA A 203 -6.63 -53.35 2.43
N SER A 204 -5.53 -53.69 1.75
CA SER A 204 -4.65 -54.79 2.14
C SER A 204 -3.47 -54.27 2.96
N LEU A 205 -3.17 -54.92 4.08
CA LEU A 205 -2.02 -54.60 4.93
C LEU A 205 -1.05 -55.78 4.99
N ASN A 206 0.25 -55.45 5.02
CA ASN A 206 1.33 -56.39 5.29
C ASN A 206 1.64 -56.47 6.80
N SER A 207 2.44 -57.47 7.20
CA SER A 207 2.87 -57.81 8.56
C SER A 207 3.18 -56.62 9.48
N ASP A 208 3.90 -55.63 8.96
CA ASP A 208 4.63 -54.65 9.78
C ASP A 208 3.76 -53.49 10.26
N THR A 209 2.50 -53.41 9.82
CA THR A 209 1.62 -52.25 10.05
C THR A 209 0.32 -52.56 10.78
N PHE A 210 0.16 -53.82 11.22
CA PHE A 210 -1.05 -54.35 11.83
C PHE A 210 -1.47 -53.64 13.13
N GLU A 211 -0.56 -53.46 14.09
CA GLU A 211 -0.84 -52.84 15.41
C GLU A 211 -1.28 -51.37 15.30
N GLN A 212 -0.99 -50.70 14.18
CA GLN A 212 -1.37 -49.31 13.95
C GLN A 212 -2.74 -49.17 13.28
N THR A 213 -3.40 -50.28 12.90
CA THR A 213 -4.60 -50.27 12.04
C THR A 213 -5.79 -49.56 12.69
N ASN A 214 -6.06 -49.81 13.98
CA ASN A 214 -7.17 -49.13 14.67
C ASN A 214 -6.93 -47.60 14.77
N GLY A 215 -5.69 -47.20 15.02
CA GLY A 215 -5.28 -45.78 15.01
C GLY A 215 -5.28 -45.15 13.61
N LYS A 216 -5.14 -45.95 12.54
CA LYS A 216 -5.29 -45.49 11.16
C LYS A 216 -6.77 -45.31 10.81
N ALA A 217 -7.64 -46.25 11.20
CA ALA A 217 -9.07 -46.19 10.94
C ALA A 217 -9.68 -44.90 11.54
N SER A 218 -9.41 -44.59 12.81
CA SER A 218 -9.95 -43.38 13.45
C SER A 218 -9.46 -42.07 12.85
N LYS A 219 -8.31 -42.08 12.16
CA LYS A 219 -7.71 -40.92 11.46
C LYS A 219 -8.15 -40.79 10.01
N LEU A 220 -8.96 -41.71 9.48
CA LEU A 220 -9.48 -41.61 8.12
C LEU A 220 -10.36 -40.37 7.96
N ASP A 221 -10.17 -39.68 6.84
CA ASP A 221 -11.05 -38.63 6.34
C ASP A 221 -11.44 -39.03 4.91
N VAL A 222 -12.47 -39.87 4.82
CA VAL A 222 -12.95 -40.47 3.56
C VAL A 222 -14.42 -40.15 3.42
N CYS A 223 -14.87 -39.79 2.21
CA CYS A 223 -16.23 -39.25 1.99
C CYS A 223 -16.57 -38.01 2.83
N SER A 224 -15.54 -37.27 3.26
CA SER A 224 -15.69 -36.18 4.22
C SER A 224 -16.28 -36.63 5.56
N ILE A 225 -16.04 -37.88 5.95
CA ILE A 225 -16.44 -38.46 7.24
C ILE A 225 -15.18 -38.71 8.05
N LYS A 226 -15.22 -38.35 9.34
CA LYS A 226 -14.19 -38.66 10.33
C LYS A 226 -14.73 -39.57 11.42
N GLY A 227 -13.84 -40.19 12.19
CA GLY A 227 -14.22 -41.08 13.28
C GLY A 227 -14.62 -42.49 12.81
N TRP A 228 -14.05 -42.93 11.69
CA TRP A 228 -14.24 -44.29 11.20
C TRP A 228 -13.73 -45.32 12.21
N ARG A 229 -14.43 -46.45 12.30
CA ARG A 229 -14.05 -47.56 13.19
C ARG A 229 -13.88 -48.84 12.40
N LEU A 230 -13.03 -49.72 12.90
CA LEU A 230 -12.96 -51.08 12.37
C LEU A 230 -14.29 -51.81 12.61
N ILE A 231 -14.61 -52.70 11.68
CA ILE A 231 -15.80 -53.55 11.80
C ILE A 231 -15.68 -54.46 13.02
N GLU A 232 -16.80 -54.76 13.67
CA GLU A 232 -16.82 -55.74 14.76
C GLU A 232 -16.74 -57.17 14.22
N ALA A 233 -16.11 -58.07 14.97
CA ALA A 233 -15.87 -59.44 14.52
C ALA A 233 -17.15 -60.24 14.22
N ASP A 234 -18.24 -59.95 14.92
CA ASP A 234 -19.55 -60.55 14.66
C ASP A 234 -20.22 -60.01 13.39
N VAL A 235 -20.09 -58.70 13.13
CA VAL A 235 -20.52 -58.04 11.89
C VAL A 235 -19.74 -58.63 10.71
N ALA A 236 -18.42 -58.75 10.84
CA ALA A 236 -17.57 -59.37 9.82
C ALA A 236 -18.02 -60.80 9.48
N LYS A 237 -18.36 -61.62 10.49
CA LYS A 237 -18.90 -62.98 10.27
C LYS A 237 -20.23 -62.96 9.52
N ARG A 238 -21.18 -62.08 9.90
CA ARG A 238 -22.48 -61.96 9.23
C ARG A 238 -22.36 -61.48 7.77
N LEU A 239 -21.44 -60.57 7.51
CA LEU A 239 -21.22 -60.03 6.16
C LEU A 239 -20.74 -61.10 5.17
N ARG A 240 -19.96 -62.10 5.62
CA ARG A 240 -19.45 -63.18 4.74
C ARG A 240 -20.54 -64.08 4.15
N THR A 241 -21.67 -64.24 4.83
CA THR A 241 -22.79 -65.08 4.36
C THR A 241 -23.89 -64.27 3.67
N ARG A 242 -23.73 -62.95 3.57
CA ARG A 242 -24.74 -62.05 3.02
C ARG A 242 -24.67 -62.01 1.49
N SER A 243 -25.82 -62.18 0.84
CA SER A 243 -25.96 -62.04 -0.61
C SER A 243 -25.99 -60.55 -1.01
N VAL A 244 -25.07 -60.11 -1.88
CA VAL A 244 -25.01 -58.75 -2.44
C VAL A 244 -24.55 -58.77 -3.90
N ASP A 245 -24.78 -57.66 -4.62
CA ASP A 245 -24.25 -57.44 -5.96
C ASP A 245 -22.72 -57.49 -5.99
N GLU A 246 -22.15 -58.05 -7.07
CA GLU A 246 -20.71 -58.23 -7.24
C GLU A 246 -19.92 -56.91 -7.19
N LYS A 247 -20.49 -55.81 -7.68
CA LYS A 247 -19.85 -54.48 -7.66
C LYS A 247 -19.75 -53.92 -6.24
N VAL A 248 -20.75 -54.18 -5.40
CA VAL A 248 -20.79 -53.76 -3.99
C VAL A 248 -19.90 -54.65 -3.12
N ARG A 249 -19.75 -55.92 -3.53
CA ARG A 249 -18.98 -56.95 -2.81
C ARG A 249 -17.59 -56.42 -2.43
N SER A 250 -16.79 -55.94 -3.37
CA SER A 250 -15.43 -55.43 -3.07
C SER A 250 -15.33 -54.28 -2.04
N VAL A 251 -16.44 -53.61 -1.71
CA VAL A 251 -16.49 -52.49 -0.75
C VAL A 251 -17.05 -52.91 0.60
N VAL A 252 -18.09 -53.74 0.63
CA VAL A 252 -18.81 -54.11 1.87
C VAL A 252 -18.50 -55.54 2.32
N ILE A 253 -18.16 -56.45 1.39
CA ILE A 253 -18.02 -57.91 1.62
C ILE A 253 -16.93 -58.51 0.72
N ASN A 254 -15.74 -58.85 1.20
CA ASN A 254 -14.79 -59.62 0.38
C ASN A 254 -14.65 -61.07 0.86
N ASN A 255 -14.47 -62.02 -0.08
CA ASN A 255 -14.31 -63.45 0.18
C ASN A 255 -12.85 -63.86 0.54
N LEU A 256 -11.98 -62.94 1.00
CA LEU A 256 -10.55 -63.21 1.24
C LEU A 256 -10.14 -63.32 2.73
N SER A 257 -8.99 -63.95 2.94
CA SER A 257 -8.45 -64.56 4.16
C SER A 257 -8.35 -63.65 5.40
N GLY A 258 -9.27 -63.86 6.35
CA GLY A 258 -9.10 -63.38 7.72
C GLY A 258 -9.12 -61.87 7.90
N PRO A 259 -10.21 -61.15 7.53
CA PRO A 259 -10.29 -59.71 7.71
C PRO A 259 -10.03 -59.29 9.16
N LEU A 260 -9.37 -58.15 9.31
CA LEU A 260 -9.13 -57.53 10.60
C LEU A 260 -10.41 -56.88 11.09
N ALA A 261 -10.79 -57.26 12.30
CA ALA A 261 -11.98 -56.78 12.97
C ALA A 261 -11.66 -56.55 14.45
N THR A 262 -12.53 -55.82 15.13
CA THR A 262 -12.41 -55.62 16.56
C THR A 262 -13.27 -56.65 17.29
N SER A 263 -12.69 -57.36 18.26
CA SER A 263 -13.42 -58.26 19.15
C SER A 263 -14.38 -57.45 20.04
N LYS A 264 -15.30 -58.13 20.73
CA LYS A 264 -16.21 -57.47 21.69
C LYS A 264 -15.46 -56.70 22.81
N ASN A 265 -14.22 -57.08 23.09
CA ASN A 265 -13.40 -56.46 24.12
C ASN A 265 -12.48 -55.35 23.58
N GLY A 266 -12.64 -54.94 22.31
CA GLY A 266 -11.83 -53.88 21.71
C GLY A 266 -10.48 -54.35 21.15
N THR A 267 -10.17 -55.65 21.21
CA THR A 267 -8.88 -56.19 20.72
C THR A 267 -8.97 -56.47 19.22
N LEU A 268 -7.90 -56.17 18.49
CA LEU A 268 -7.82 -56.46 17.06
C LEU A 268 -7.67 -57.98 16.85
N VAL A 269 -8.49 -58.57 15.97
CA VAL A 269 -8.57 -60.01 15.68
C VAL A 269 -8.70 -60.26 14.18
N SER A 270 -8.35 -61.46 13.72
CA SER A 270 -8.60 -61.92 12.35
C SER A 270 -9.83 -62.84 12.31
N VAL A 271 -10.75 -62.63 11.37
CA VAL A 271 -12.00 -63.40 11.29
C VAL A 271 -11.94 -64.46 10.19
N LYS A 272 -11.77 -65.73 10.58
CA LYS A 272 -11.68 -66.90 9.68
C LYS A 272 -13.04 -67.64 9.62
N ASP A 273 -13.17 -68.63 8.72
CA ASP A 273 -14.40 -69.45 8.63
C ASP A 273 -14.67 -70.23 9.93
N SER A 274 -13.60 -70.57 10.66
CA SER A 274 -13.66 -71.23 11.96
C SER A 274 -13.97 -70.28 13.14
N GLY A 275 -14.11 -68.98 12.90
CA GLY A 275 -14.34 -67.98 13.95
C GLY A 275 -13.23 -66.93 14.09
N GLU A 276 -13.17 -66.28 15.25
CA GLU A 276 -12.07 -65.37 15.58
C GLU A 276 -10.77 -66.17 15.77
N GLY A 277 -9.66 -65.65 15.31
CA GLY A 277 -8.36 -66.26 15.51
C GLY A 277 -7.23 -65.24 15.44
N ASP A 278 -6.03 -65.75 15.71
CA ASP A 278 -4.82 -64.94 15.73
C ASP A 278 -4.51 -64.37 14.34
N ILE A 279 -3.98 -63.14 14.36
CA ILE A 279 -3.48 -62.46 13.18
C ILE A 279 -2.14 -63.09 12.80
N SER A 280 -2.04 -63.53 11.54
CA SER A 280 -0.83 -64.16 11.06
C SER A 280 0.08 -63.08 10.49
N PRO A 281 1.27 -62.85 11.06
CA PRO A 281 2.16 -61.82 10.53
C PRO A 281 2.55 -62.13 9.08
N ASN A 282 2.69 -63.38 8.69
CA ASN A 282 3.18 -63.76 7.36
C ASN A 282 2.12 -63.72 6.25
N LEU A 283 0.88 -63.31 6.55
CA LEU A 283 -0.21 -63.24 5.58
C LEU A 283 -0.69 -61.80 5.41
N SER A 284 -1.06 -61.48 4.17
CA SER A 284 -1.73 -60.21 3.89
C SER A 284 -3.13 -60.25 4.48
N HIS A 285 -3.47 -59.24 5.29
CA HIS A 285 -4.77 -59.11 5.92
C HIS A 285 -5.55 -57.95 5.31
N GLN A 286 -6.83 -58.17 5.02
CA GLN A 286 -7.73 -57.09 4.61
C GLN A 286 -8.35 -56.43 5.83
N TRP A 287 -8.62 -55.13 5.76
CA TRP A 287 -9.38 -54.42 6.78
C TRP A 287 -10.45 -53.55 6.15
N PHE A 288 -11.49 -53.29 6.93
CA PHE A 288 -12.63 -52.45 6.57
C PHE A 288 -12.85 -51.44 7.69
N ALA A 289 -13.20 -50.22 7.31
CA ALA A 289 -13.75 -49.26 8.23
C ALA A 289 -15.22 -49.00 7.91
N VAL A 290 -15.99 -48.91 8.98
CA VAL A 290 -17.42 -48.61 8.94
C VAL A 290 -17.67 -47.35 9.74
N TRP A 291 -18.65 -46.57 9.32
CA TRP A 291 -19.09 -45.40 10.04
C TRP A 291 -20.62 -45.31 10.06
N SER A 292 -21.16 -44.92 11.20
CA SER A 292 -22.59 -44.68 11.40
C SER A 292 -22.74 -43.48 12.34
N LEU A 293 -23.76 -42.65 12.12
CA LEU A 293 -24.01 -41.48 12.96
C LEU A 293 -24.14 -41.91 14.44
N PRO A 294 -23.33 -41.35 15.37
CA PRO A 294 -23.42 -41.66 16.79
C PRO A 294 -24.83 -41.47 17.36
N ILE A 295 -25.17 -42.16 18.45
CA ILE A 295 -26.48 -41.99 19.11
C ILE A 295 -26.66 -40.55 19.61
N GLY A 296 -27.90 -40.06 19.67
CA GLY A 296 -28.20 -38.67 20.01
C GLY A 296 -27.54 -38.17 21.30
N ALA A 297 -27.46 -39.00 22.35
CA ALA A 297 -26.82 -38.63 23.61
C ALA A 297 -25.31 -38.36 23.48
N GLN A 298 -24.62 -39.14 22.64
CA GLN A 298 -23.19 -38.95 22.36
C GLN A 298 -22.97 -37.67 21.54
N LEU A 299 -23.79 -37.44 20.51
CA LEU A 299 -23.74 -36.21 19.71
C LEU A 299 -23.91 -34.96 20.57
N VAL A 300 -24.87 -34.97 21.51
CA VAL A 300 -25.08 -33.86 22.46
C VAL A 300 -23.85 -33.66 23.36
N GLY A 301 -23.27 -34.72 23.90
CA GLY A 301 -22.06 -34.60 24.74
C GLY A 301 -20.86 -34.01 24.00
N GLU A 302 -20.67 -34.35 22.73
CA GLU A 302 -19.58 -33.82 21.90
C GLU A 302 -19.75 -32.32 21.61
N ILE A 303 -20.97 -31.87 21.26
CA ILE A 303 -21.22 -30.44 21.01
C ILE A 303 -21.21 -29.61 22.29
N ASP A 304 -21.64 -30.15 23.43
CA ASP A 304 -21.65 -29.44 24.71
C ASP A 304 -20.24 -29.00 25.14
N ALA A 305 -19.25 -29.87 24.98
CA ALA A 305 -17.86 -29.56 25.28
C ALA A 305 -17.32 -28.43 24.38
N ALA A 306 -17.68 -28.45 23.09
CA ALA A 306 -17.28 -27.43 22.13
C ALA A 306 -17.95 -26.08 22.42
N GLN A 307 -19.24 -26.06 22.76
CA GLN A 307 -19.99 -24.86 23.12
C GLN A 307 -19.45 -24.22 24.41
N LEU A 308 -19.11 -25.01 25.42
CA LEU A 308 -18.53 -24.49 26.66
C LEU A 308 -17.22 -23.73 26.38
N THR A 309 -16.36 -24.33 25.56
CA THR A 309 -15.09 -23.72 25.15
C THR A 309 -15.34 -22.40 24.40
N GLN A 310 -16.33 -22.37 23.51
CA GLN A 310 -16.61 -21.18 22.72
C GLN A 310 -17.19 -20.03 23.55
N LYS A 311 -18.09 -20.33 24.49
CA LYS A 311 -18.62 -19.31 25.41
C LYS A 311 -17.55 -18.66 26.26
N PHE A 312 -16.57 -19.44 26.72
CA PHE A 312 -15.43 -18.89 27.45
C PHE A 312 -14.64 -17.89 26.58
N ARG A 313 -14.36 -18.26 25.33
CA ARG A 313 -13.65 -17.38 24.37
C ARG A 313 -14.42 -16.10 24.04
N LEU A 314 -15.73 -16.19 23.87
CA LEU A 314 -16.59 -15.01 23.64
C LEU A 314 -16.55 -14.05 24.85
N ASN A 315 -16.57 -14.59 26.07
CA ASN A 315 -16.44 -13.76 27.27
C ASN A 315 -15.06 -13.08 27.36
N GLU A 316 -13.97 -13.78 27.01
CA GLU A 316 -12.63 -13.17 26.95
C GLU A 316 -12.54 -12.06 25.91
N GLN A 317 -13.12 -12.26 24.72
CA GLN A 317 -13.24 -11.21 23.70
C GLN A 317 -14.02 -10.01 24.22
N ALA A 318 -15.18 -10.24 24.83
CA ALA A 318 -16.03 -9.17 25.35
C ALA A 318 -15.28 -8.30 26.37
N GLY A 319 -14.51 -8.91 27.29
CA GLY A 319 -13.66 -8.20 28.24
C GLY A 319 -12.58 -7.37 27.53
N THR A 320 -11.83 -7.98 26.61
CA THR A 320 -10.76 -7.29 25.87
C THR A 320 -11.30 -6.12 25.03
N LEU A 321 -12.46 -6.29 24.40
CA LEU A 321 -13.11 -5.23 23.62
C LEU A 321 -13.60 -4.10 24.52
N GLN A 322 -14.10 -4.42 25.72
CA GLN A 322 -14.53 -3.40 26.68
C GLN A 322 -13.33 -2.60 27.20
N ASP A 323 -12.24 -3.27 27.58
CA ASP A 323 -11.00 -2.62 28.01
C ASP A 323 -10.46 -1.65 26.94
N ALA A 324 -10.51 -2.07 25.67
CA ALA A 324 -10.09 -1.22 24.55
C ALA A 324 -11.01 0.00 24.33
N ARG A 325 -12.33 -0.16 24.47
CA ARG A 325 -13.27 0.98 24.39
C ARG A 325 -13.04 1.97 25.52
N ASP A 326 -12.85 1.47 26.74
CA ASP A 326 -12.61 2.30 27.91
C ASP A 326 -11.26 3.03 27.79
N ALA A 327 -10.24 2.36 27.24
CA ALA A 327 -8.95 2.98 26.93
C ALA A 327 -9.09 4.19 25.99
N VAL A 328 -9.81 4.04 24.85
CA VAL A 328 -10.04 5.15 23.91
C VAL A 328 -10.69 6.35 24.61
N VAL A 329 -11.75 6.12 25.38
CA VAL A 329 -12.46 7.20 26.10
C VAL A 329 -11.57 7.85 27.16
N ASN A 330 -10.87 7.05 27.96
CA ASN A 330 -10.01 7.55 29.03
C ASN A 330 -8.85 8.38 28.47
N LEU A 331 -8.15 7.90 27.44
CA LEU A 331 -7.06 8.62 26.79
C LEU A 331 -7.52 9.96 26.22
N LEU A 332 -8.69 10.01 25.58
CA LEU A 332 -9.26 11.27 25.08
C LEU A 332 -9.60 12.25 26.20
N SER A 333 -10.03 11.77 27.37
CA SER A 333 -10.33 12.63 28.51
C SER A 333 -9.07 13.27 29.13
N LEU A 334 -7.92 12.58 29.08
CA LEU A 334 -6.66 13.08 29.61
C LEU A 334 -6.13 14.31 28.85
N LEU A 335 -6.56 14.49 27.60
CA LEU A 335 -6.25 15.67 26.79
C LEU A 335 -6.95 16.95 27.28
N ASP A 336 -8.01 16.83 28.07
CA ASP A 336 -8.74 17.98 28.64
C ASP A 336 -8.06 18.57 29.89
N ASN A 337 -6.97 17.95 30.36
CA ASN A 337 -6.24 18.41 31.53
C ASN A 337 -5.52 19.74 31.26
N ALA A 338 -5.44 20.60 32.30
CA ALA A 338 -4.72 21.89 32.20
C ALA A 338 -3.23 21.72 31.84
N THR A 339 -2.63 20.60 32.24
CA THR A 339 -1.29 20.19 31.84
C THR A 339 -1.36 18.74 31.35
N VAL A 340 -0.93 18.51 30.11
CA VAL A 340 -1.01 17.20 29.45
C VAL A 340 0.39 16.59 29.32
N ASP A 341 0.58 15.37 29.80
CA ASP A 341 1.78 14.56 29.51
C ASP A 341 1.58 13.77 28.21
N TYR A 342 1.91 14.41 27.09
CA TYR A 342 1.78 13.81 25.76
C TYR A 342 2.63 12.54 25.56
N THR A 343 3.79 12.47 26.23
CA THR A 343 4.69 11.32 26.08
C THR A 343 4.12 10.11 26.82
N GLY A 344 3.64 10.31 28.05
CA GLY A 344 2.96 9.28 28.83
C GLY A 344 1.69 8.76 28.13
N LEU A 345 0.86 9.67 27.61
CA LEU A 345 -0.38 9.32 26.92
C LEU A 345 -0.12 8.49 25.65
N SER A 346 0.87 8.90 24.83
CA SER A 346 1.24 8.13 23.62
C SER A 346 1.75 6.73 23.98
N ALA A 347 2.55 6.61 25.06
CA ALA A 347 3.05 5.31 25.52
C ALA A 347 1.93 4.40 26.06
N GLU A 348 0.95 4.96 26.79
CA GLU A 348 -0.22 4.23 27.26
C GLU A 348 -1.10 3.77 26.09
N ASN A 349 -1.32 4.62 25.09
CA ASN A 349 -2.04 4.26 23.86
C ASN A 349 -1.33 3.12 23.10
N ASP A 350 0.00 3.20 22.95
CA ASP A 350 0.80 2.15 22.30
C ASP A 350 0.70 0.80 23.04
N GLN A 351 0.63 0.83 24.37
CA GLN A 351 0.41 -0.37 25.18
C GLN A 351 -0.96 -1.01 24.87
N HIS A 352 -2.04 -0.21 24.85
CA HIS A 352 -3.38 -0.70 24.52
C HIS A 352 -3.46 -1.21 23.08
N HIS A 353 -2.85 -0.51 22.12
CA HIS A 353 -2.78 -0.94 20.72
C HIS A 353 -2.04 -2.28 20.59
N THR A 354 -0.92 -2.45 21.30
CA THR A 354 -0.14 -3.70 21.30
C THR A 354 -0.93 -4.87 21.89
N LEU A 355 -1.61 -4.66 23.01
CA LEU A 355 -2.45 -5.68 23.65
C LEU A 355 -3.59 -6.12 22.73
N LEU A 356 -4.33 -5.17 22.16
CA LEU A 356 -5.47 -5.48 21.28
C LEU A 356 -5.02 -6.13 19.97
N SER A 357 -3.91 -5.67 19.36
CA SER A 357 -3.40 -6.27 18.12
C SER A 357 -2.92 -7.71 18.33
N SER A 358 -2.28 -7.98 19.46
CA SER A 358 -1.87 -9.34 19.86
C SER A 358 -3.08 -10.24 20.10
N ALA A 359 -4.12 -9.72 20.77
CA ALA A 359 -5.37 -10.44 20.98
C ALA A 359 -6.07 -10.75 19.64
N LEU A 360 -6.19 -9.78 18.75
CA LEU A 360 -6.80 -9.96 17.43
C LEU A 360 -6.08 -11.02 16.59
N ALA A 361 -4.74 -11.01 16.58
CA ALA A 361 -3.95 -12.03 15.88
C ALA A 361 -4.21 -13.44 16.44
N SER A 362 -4.30 -13.57 17.77
CA SER A 362 -4.66 -14.83 18.43
C SER A 362 -6.07 -15.28 18.05
N TRP A 363 -7.04 -14.37 17.99
CA TRP A 363 -8.43 -14.69 17.63
C TRP A 363 -8.54 -15.19 16.18
N GLN A 364 -7.83 -14.58 15.24
CA GLN A 364 -7.81 -15.00 13.83
C GLN A 364 -7.22 -16.40 13.66
N ASP A 365 -6.16 -16.72 14.41
CA ASP A 365 -5.53 -18.05 14.42
C ASP A 365 -6.45 -19.11 15.05
N ILE A 366 -7.15 -18.77 16.15
CA ILE A 366 -8.18 -19.63 16.75
C ILE A 366 -9.31 -19.91 15.76
N TYR A 367 -9.85 -18.88 15.11
CA TYR A 367 -10.93 -19.02 14.13
C TYR A 367 -10.53 -19.93 12.97
N SER A 368 -9.32 -19.74 12.43
CA SER A 368 -8.79 -20.55 11.33
C SER A 368 -8.66 -22.03 11.70
N ARG A 369 -8.20 -22.34 12.92
CA ARG A 369 -8.12 -23.71 13.43
C ARG A 369 -9.47 -24.34 13.73
N HIS A 370 -10.53 -23.54 13.85
CA HIS A 370 -11.85 -24.01 14.25
C HIS A 370 -12.70 -24.54 13.08
N GLN A 371 -12.48 -24.03 11.86
CA GLN A 371 -13.21 -24.43 10.65
C GLN A 371 -13.45 -25.95 10.48
N PRO A 372 -12.48 -26.84 10.77
CA PRO A 372 -12.71 -28.29 10.68
C PRO A 372 -13.77 -28.83 11.65
N ALA A 373 -13.90 -28.24 12.84
CA ALA A 373 -14.87 -28.66 13.85
C ALA A 373 -16.29 -28.19 13.51
N MET A 374 -16.47 -26.96 13.00
CA MET A 374 -17.76 -26.53 12.43
C MET A 374 -18.20 -27.46 11.30
N THR A 375 -17.27 -27.76 10.38
CA THR A 375 -17.54 -28.66 9.25
C THR A 375 -17.97 -30.04 9.75
N PHE A 376 -17.26 -30.59 10.75
CA PHE A 376 -17.59 -31.86 11.38
C PHE A 376 -19.01 -31.86 11.95
N PHE A 377 -19.36 -30.88 12.80
CA PHE A 377 -20.69 -30.84 13.41
C PHE A 377 -21.79 -30.63 12.37
N ASN A 378 -21.59 -29.72 11.42
CA ASN A 378 -22.57 -29.47 10.36
C ASN A 378 -22.83 -30.70 9.50
N GLN A 379 -21.81 -31.50 9.18
CA GLN A 379 -21.98 -32.78 8.49
C GLN A 379 -22.87 -33.75 9.29
N GLN A 380 -22.64 -33.88 10.60
CA GLN A 380 -23.45 -34.76 11.45
C GLN A 380 -24.91 -34.27 11.52
N THR A 381 -25.16 -32.96 11.50
CA THR A 381 -26.54 -32.44 11.53
C THR A 381 -27.37 -32.85 10.31
N VAL A 382 -26.75 -32.98 9.13
CA VAL A 382 -27.45 -33.38 7.90
C VAL A 382 -28.17 -34.73 8.10
N LEU A 383 -27.48 -35.68 8.71
CA LEU A 383 -28.03 -37.01 9.00
C LEU A 383 -28.96 -36.96 10.23
N ALA A 384 -28.57 -36.25 11.28
CA ALA A 384 -29.33 -36.17 12.53
C ALA A 384 -30.72 -35.52 12.38
N LYS A 385 -30.91 -34.61 11.42
CA LYS A 385 -32.20 -33.95 11.13
C LYS A 385 -33.33 -34.93 10.82
N ASN A 386 -33.00 -36.10 10.27
CA ASN A 386 -33.99 -37.12 9.93
C ASN A 386 -34.42 -37.98 11.13
N ARG A 387 -33.71 -37.89 12.26
CA ARG A 387 -34.05 -38.64 13.46
C ARG A 387 -35.19 -37.97 14.24
N ARG A 388 -36.07 -38.80 14.80
CA ARG A 388 -37.21 -38.34 15.63
C ARG A 388 -36.95 -38.40 17.13
N ASP A 389 -35.78 -38.83 17.59
CA ASP A 389 -35.44 -38.81 19.00
C ASP A 389 -35.13 -37.39 19.50
N SER A 390 -35.40 -37.13 20.78
CA SER A 390 -35.24 -35.80 21.37
C SER A 390 -33.79 -35.33 21.38
N LYS A 391 -32.83 -36.24 21.58
CA LYS A 391 -31.41 -35.91 21.68
C LYS A 391 -30.79 -35.52 20.34
N SER A 392 -31.17 -36.17 19.25
CA SER A 392 -30.73 -35.76 17.91
C SER A 392 -31.29 -34.40 17.50
N ARG A 393 -32.55 -34.08 17.87
CA ARG A 393 -33.10 -32.72 17.68
C ARG A 393 -32.37 -31.67 18.53
N GLU A 394 -32.08 -32.01 19.79
CA GLU A 394 -31.29 -31.15 20.69
C GLU A 394 -29.90 -30.87 20.12
N PHE A 395 -29.21 -31.89 19.59
CA PHE A 395 -27.93 -31.74 18.91
C PHE A 395 -28.00 -30.75 17.74
N VAL A 396 -29.00 -30.88 16.84
CA VAL A 396 -29.16 -29.97 15.70
C VAL A 396 -29.35 -28.51 16.15
N LEU A 397 -30.14 -28.27 17.21
CA LEU A 397 -30.30 -26.93 17.79
C LEU A 397 -29.00 -26.41 18.40
N LYS A 398 -28.26 -27.26 19.11
CA LYS A 398 -26.97 -26.89 19.73
C LYS A 398 -25.93 -26.52 18.68
N VAL A 399 -25.84 -27.26 17.57
CA VAL A 399 -24.93 -26.89 16.45
C VAL A 399 -25.34 -25.55 15.85
N SER A 400 -26.63 -25.27 15.68
CA SER A 400 -27.08 -23.96 15.19
C SER A 400 -26.69 -22.82 16.14
N ASN A 401 -26.79 -23.02 17.46
CA ASN A 401 -26.33 -22.03 18.44
C ASN A 401 -24.82 -21.87 18.40
N TYR A 402 -24.08 -22.97 18.23
CA TYR A 402 -22.64 -22.96 18.09
C TYR A 402 -22.18 -22.16 16.86
N ASP A 403 -22.84 -22.33 15.72
CA ASP A 403 -22.56 -21.54 14.52
C ASP A 403 -22.83 -20.04 14.74
N ASN A 404 -23.87 -19.68 15.50
CA ASN A 404 -24.14 -18.29 15.86
C ASN A 404 -23.06 -17.71 16.78
N ASP A 405 -22.65 -18.45 17.81
CA ASP A 405 -21.56 -18.07 18.73
C ASP A 405 -20.24 -17.82 17.96
N TRP A 406 -19.99 -18.55 16.86
CA TRP A 406 -18.82 -18.32 16.00
C TRP A 406 -18.94 -17.11 15.08
N ARG A 407 -20.13 -16.80 14.57
CA ARG A 407 -20.36 -15.54 13.84
C ARG A 407 -20.16 -14.33 14.73
N GLU A 408 -20.59 -14.42 15.99
CA GLU A 408 -20.33 -13.38 16.98
C GLU A 408 -18.83 -13.22 17.24
N TYR A 409 -18.10 -14.34 17.36
CA TYR A 409 -16.64 -14.32 17.56
C TYR A 409 -15.88 -13.67 16.40
N GLU A 410 -16.33 -13.92 15.17
CA GLU A 410 -15.82 -13.27 13.96
C GLU A 410 -16.15 -11.78 13.96
N ASN A 411 -17.40 -11.41 14.27
CA ASN A 411 -17.82 -10.01 14.35
C ASN A 411 -17.02 -9.23 15.41
N ASN A 412 -16.74 -9.82 16.56
CA ASN A 412 -15.88 -9.24 17.59
C ASN A 412 -14.46 -8.95 17.08
N SER A 413 -13.95 -9.75 16.14
CA SER A 413 -12.64 -9.51 15.51
C SER A 413 -12.67 -8.29 14.58
N VAL A 414 -13.81 -8.05 13.90
CA VAL A 414 -14.04 -6.83 13.12
C VAL A 414 -14.08 -5.60 14.03
N ILE A 415 -14.81 -5.69 15.15
CA ILE A 415 -14.87 -4.61 16.15
C ILE A 415 -13.47 -4.29 16.72
N ALA A 416 -12.66 -5.30 17.04
CA ALA A 416 -11.28 -5.09 17.48
C ALA A 416 -10.42 -4.39 16.42
N ALA A 417 -10.57 -4.74 15.15
CA ALA A 417 -9.85 -4.08 14.06
C ALA A 417 -10.23 -2.60 13.93
N ASP A 418 -11.50 -2.26 14.16
CA ASP A 418 -11.94 -0.86 14.16
C ASP A 418 -11.46 -0.10 15.40
N LEU A 419 -11.46 -0.73 16.59
CA LEU A 419 -10.89 -0.13 17.81
C LEU A 419 -9.38 0.11 17.70
N LEU A 420 -8.63 -0.75 16.99
CA LEU A 420 -7.21 -0.50 16.70
C LEU A 420 -7.02 0.79 15.88
N LYS A 421 -7.89 1.03 14.90
CA LYS A 421 -7.87 2.28 14.14
C LYS A 421 -8.22 3.47 15.02
N GLU A 422 -9.16 3.33 15.96
CA GLU A 422 -9.49 4.39 16.91
C GLU A 422 -8.30 4.74 17.80
N LEU A 423 -7.60 3.75 18.36
CA LEU A 423 -6.37 3.97 19.14
C LEU A 423 -5.28 4.66 18.29
N GLN A 424 -5.14 4.30 17.01
CA GLN A 424 -4.23 5.02 16.11
C GLN A 424 -4.65 6.49 15.95
N ALA A 425 -5.93 6.77 15.82
CA ALA A 425 -6.41 8.14 15.69
C ALA A 425 -6.28 8.95 16.98
N VAL A 426 -6.41 8.31 18.14
CA VAL A 426 -6.10 8.93 19.44
C VAL A 426 -4.64 9.39 19.48
N ASP A 427 -3.69 8.58 18.99
CA ASP A 427 -2.27 8.99 18.90
C ASP A 427 -2.06 10.17 17.93
N HIS A 428 -2.66 10.14 16.74
CA HIS A 428 -2.58 11.27 15.79
C HIS A 428 -3.18 12.54 16.38
N PHE A 429 -4.33 12.42 17.05
CA PHE A 429 -4.99 13.54 17.72
C PHE A 429 -4.18 14.07 18.89
N THR A 430 -3.54 13.20 19.67
CA THR A 430 -2.61 13.57 20.76
C THR A 430 -1.44 14.39 20.20
N LYS A 431 -0.85 13.96 19.08
CA LYS A 431 0.23 14.68 18.39
C LYS A 431 -0.26 16.03 17.86
N LEU A 432 -1.46 16.09 17.28
CA LEU A 432 -2.06 17.33 16.80
C LEU A 432 -2.30 18.32 17.96
N HIS A 433 -2.84 17.84 19.07
CA HIS A 433 -3.07 18.63 20.28
C HIS A 433 -1.76 19.14 20.89
N GLN A 434 -0.73 18.30 20.95
CA GLN A 434 0.62 18.71 21.35
C GLN A 434 1.15 19.83 20.43
N GLN A 435 0.86 19.71 19.14
CA GLN A 435 1.31 20.65 18.15
C GLN A 435 0.59 21.99 18.24
N ASP A 436 -0.69 21.99 18.56
CA ASP A 436 -1.45 23.19 18.89
C ASP A 436 -0.85 23.93 20.10
N ALA A 437 -0.55 23.20 21.18
CA ALA A 437 0.11 23.75 22.36
C ALA A 437 1.49 24.37 22.03
N LYS A 438 2.25 23.75 21.11
CA LYS A 438 3.51 24.33 20.60
C LYS A 438 3.28 25.60 19.77
N ILE A 439 2.23 25.66 18.95
CA ILE A 439 1.85 26.87 18.21
C ILE A 439 1.52 27.99 19.19
N ALA A 440 0.70 27.73 20.21
CA ALA A 440 0.36 28.70 21.25
C ALA A 440 1.61 29.19 22.00
N SER A 441 2.51 28.29 22.39
CA SER A 441 3.78 28.63 23.04
C SER A 441 4.69 29.48 22.15
N ASN A 442 4.81 29.13 20.86
CA ASN A 442 5.59 29.90 19.89
C ASN A 442 5.00 31.30 19.66
N LYS A 443 3.67 31.43 19.58
CA LYS A 443 2.99 32.75 19.50
C LYS A 443 3.29 33.60 20.73
N ALA A 444 3.22 33.00 21.93
CA ALA A 444 3.54 33.70 23.17
C ALA A 444 5.02 34.12 23.23
N ALA A 445 5.96 33.24 22.88
CA ALA A 445 7.38 33.56 22.81
C ALA A 445 7.66 34.69 21.81
N LEU A 446 6.97 34.67 20.66
CA LEU A 446 7.10 35.69 19.63
C LEU A 446 6.57 37.05 20.09
N SER A 447 5.46 37.10 20.83
CA SER A 447 4.93 38.34 21.42
C SER A 447 5.87 38.98 22.46
N GLN A 448 6.80 38.20 23.03
CA GLN A 448 7.80 38.66 23.99
C GLN A 448 9.16 38.94 23.33
N ALA A 449 9.28 38.76 22.02
CA ALA A 449 10.53 39.00 21.30
C ALA A 449 10.90 40.49 21.31
N SER A 450 12.15 40.78 21.62
CA SER A 450 12.66 42.16 21.79
C SER A 450 13.77 42.54 20.81
N ASP A 451 14.31 41.57 20.07
CA ASP A 451 15.45 41.74 19.16
C ASP A 451 15.24 40.95 17.87
N ALA A 452 15.88 41.38 16.77
CA ALA A 452 15.72 40.77 15.45
C ALA A 452 15.92 39.24 15.46
N LYS A 453 16.89 38.75 16.23
CA LYS A 453 17.21 37.32 16.33
C LYS A 453 16.05 36.52 16.94
N ARG A 454 15.44 37.01 18.02
CA ARG A 454 14.28 36.35 18.67
C ARG A 454 13.04 36.39 17.80
N TRP A 455 12.76 37.53 17.16
CA TRP A 455 11.66 37.65 16.20
C TRP A 455 11.82 36.65 15.05
N PHE A 456 13.03 36.53 14.50
CA PHE A 456 13.35 35.58 13.45
C PHE A 456 13.20 34.11 13.89
N LEU A 457 13.83 33.73 15.01
CA LEU A 457 13.76 32.36 15.53
C LEU A 457 12.31 31.96 15.87
N GLY A 458 11.56 32.87 16.51
CA GLY A 458 10.16 32.63 16.86
C GLY A 458 9.27 32.48 15.63
N ALA A 459 9.44 33.32 14.61
CA ALA A 459 8.72 33.20 13.34
C ALA A 459 8.97 31.85 12.65
N ASN A 460 10.21 31.37 12.65
CA ASN A 460 10.53 30.07 12.05
C ASN A 460 10.05 28.87 12.87
N ASN A 461 10.15 28.94 14.20
CA ASN A 461 9.59 27.91 15.07
C ASN A 461 8.07 27.81 14.89
N LEU A 462 7.37 28.95 14.80
CA LEU A 462 5.94 29.00 14.52
C LEU A 462 5.62 28.43 13.13
N ARG A 463 6.39 28.80 12.09
CA ARG A 463 6.24 28.26 10.73
C ARG A 463 6.43 26.75 10.67
N LYS A 464 7.45 26.22 11.35
CA LYS A 464 7.69 24.78 11.46
C LYS A 464 6.52 24.12 12.18
N ALA A 465 6.03 24.76 13.24
CA ALA A 465 4.96 24.20 14.02
C ALA A 465 3.64 24.10 13.24
N ASP A 466 3.33 25.15 12.48
CA ASP A 466 2.21 25.26 11.56
C ASP A 466 2.23 24.17 10.47
N ALA A 467 3.39 23.93 9.85
CA ALA A 467 3.52 22.91 8.82
C ALA A 467 3.24 21.49 9.35
N ILE A 468 3.77 21.16 10.54
CA ILE A 468 3.52 19.86 11.18
C ILE A 468 2.04 19.71 11.56
N TYR A 469 1.40 20.79 12.06
CA TYR A 469 -0.03 20.77 12.37
C TYR A 469 -0.86 20.43 11.13
N GLN A 470 -0.61 21.11 10.00
CA GLN A 470 -1.35 20.86 8.76
C GLN A 470 -1.18 19.43 8.25
N GLN A 471 0.00 18.84 8.40
CA GLN A 471 0.24 17.44 8.05
C GLN A 471 -0.61 16.50 8.92
N LEU A 472 -0.51 16.63 10.25
CA LEU A 472 -1.27 15.81 11.19
C LEU A 472 -2.79 15.98 11.03
N GLN A 473 -3.24 17.20 10.72
CA GLN A 473 -4.64 17.52 10.46
C GLN A 473 -5.15 16.79 9.21
N ALA A 474 -4.36 16.75 8.13
CA ALA A 474 -4.72 16.04 6.91
C ALA A 474 -4.78 14.52 7.13
N GLU A 475 -3.81 13.95 7.86
CA GLU A 475 -3.78 12.52 8.22
C GLU A 475 -5.01 12.14 9.06
N LEU A 476 -5.34 12.93 10.09
CA LEU A 476 -6.51 12.70 10.93
C LEU A 476 -7.83 12.89 10.18
N THR A 477 -7.93 13.89 9.30
CA THR A 477 -9.14 14.11 8.47
C THR A 477 -9.41 12.92 7.55
N ALA A 478 -8.39 12.46 6.82
CA ALA A 478 -8.50 11.29 5.95
C ALA A 478 -8.92 10.03 6.74
N TRP A 479 -8.42 9.90 7.97
CA TRP A 479 -8.85 8.83 8.86
C TRP A 479 -10.32 8.96 9.27
N LEU A 480 -10.77 10.13 9.71
CA LEU A 480 -12.15 10.39 10.15
C LEU A 480 -13.16 10.14 9.01
N GLU A 481 -12.77 10.45 7.77
CA GLU A 481 -13.56 10.18 6.55
C GLU A 481 -13.64 8.69 6.22
N SER A 482 -12.65 7.89 6.63
CA SER A 482 -12.62 6.45 6.41
C SER A 482 -13.51 5.64 7.36
N LEU A 483 -14.04 6.29 8.41
CA LEU A 483 -14.86 5.63 9.42
C LEU A 483 -16.20 5.13 8.84
N PRO A 484 -16.66 3.93 9.26
CA PRO A 484 -17.98 3.43 8.88
C PRO A 484 -19.10 4.34 9.41
N THR A 485 -20.29 4.23 8.81
CA THR A 485 -21.47 5.02 9.21
C THR A 485 -21.91 4.77 10.66
N SER A 486 -21.70 3.56 11.16
CA SER A 486 -21.90 3.20 12.57
C SER A 486 -20.62 3.53 13.35
N LYS A 487 -20.55 4.74 13.91
CA LYS A 487 -19.41 5.21 14.70
C LYS A 487 -19.54 4.74 16.15
N SER A 488 -18.43 4.31 16.76
CA SER A 488 -18.38 4.04 18.19
C SER A 488 -18.49 5.35 19.00
N ASN A 489 -18.79 5.25 20.29
CA ASN A 489 -18.78 6.41 21.18
C ASN A 489 -17.39 7.07 21.28
N GLY A 490 -16.32 6.27 21.21
CA GLY A 490 -14.94 6.76 21.18
C GLY A 490 -14.67 7.58 19.91
N ALA A 491 -15.03 7.04 18.75
CA ALA A 491 -14.93 7.73 17.47
C ALA A 491 -15.74 9.04 17.43
N LEU A 492 -16.97 9.05 17.97
CA LEU A 492 -17.78 10.27 18.09
C LEU A 492 -17.13 11.31 18.99
N THR A 493 -16.60 10.89 20.16
CA THR A 493 -15.90 11.79 21.09
C THR A 493 -14.65 12.40 20.45
N LEU A 494 -13.89 11.59 19.69
CA LEU A 494 -12.73 12.04 18.95
C LEU A 494 -13.11 13.07 17.87
N ILE A 495 -14.19 12.83 17.11
CA ILE A 495 -14.70 13.77 16.09
C ILE A 495 -15.06 15.10 16.73
N ASP A 496 -15.80 15.08 17.85
CA ASP A 496 -16.23 16.31 18.53
C ASP A 496 -15.03 17.12 19.02
N LYS A 497 -14.06 16.45 19.65
CA LYS A 497 -12.81 17.09 20.11
C LYS A 497 -11.97 17.64 18.95
N TYR A 498 -11.86 16.89 17.86
CA TYR A 498 -11.16 17.34 16.66
C TYR A 498 -11.81 18.57 16.03
N ASN A 499 -13.14 18.55 15.89
CA ASN A 499 -13.89 19.69 15.35
C ASN A 499 -13.70 20.95 16.21
N PHE A 500 -13.68 20.81 17.54
CA PHE A 500 -13.39 21.92 18.44
C PHE A 500 -11.96 22.45 18.24
N LEU A 501 -10.94 21.58 18.31
CA LEU A 501 -9.55 21.98 18.13
C LEU A 501 -9.29 22.62 16.76
N SER A 502 -9.93 22.11 15.71
CA SER A 502 -9.77 22.61 14.35
C SER A 502 -10.44 23.97 14.12
N GLN A 503 -11.42 24.37 14.93
CA GLN A 503 -12.03 25.70 14.84
C GLN A 503 -11.11 26.79 15.39
N ASP A 504 -10.29 26.47 16.39
CA ASP A 504 -9.33 27.41 17.00
C ASP A 504 -8.07 27.61 16.15
N TYR A 505 -7.81 26.72 15.20
CA TYR A 505 -6.65 26.80 14.31
C TYR A 505 -6.91 27.74 13.11
N ASP A 506 -6.39 28.98 13.22
CA ASP A 506 -6.41 29.98 12.15
C ASP A 506 -5.05 30.07 11.43
N LYS A 507 -4.96 29.36 10.29
CA LYS A 507 -3.78 29.34 9.41
C LYS A 507 -3.42 30.71 8.86
N ASP A 508 -4.39 31.54 8.50
CA ASP A 508 -4.13 32.83 7.87
C ASP A 508 -3.62 33.84 8.90
N GLN A 509 -4.16 33.80 10.12
CA GLN A 509 -3.64 34.57 11.23
C GLN A 509 -2.21 34.12 11.61
N ILE A 510 -1.91 32.82 11.60
CA ILE A 510 -0.55 32.32 11.83
C ILE A 510 0.43 32.85 10.78
N LYS A 511 0.08 32.77 9.49
CA LYS A 511 0.90 33.32 8.39
C LYS A 511 1.12 34.83 8.56
N LYS A 512 0.08 35.56 8.94
CA LYS A 512 0.16 37.00 9.20
C LYS A 512 1.13 37.30 10.35
N THR A 513 1.01 36.60 11.47
CA THR A 513 1.92 36.74 12.61
C THR A 513 3.38 36.43 12.24
N ILE A 514 3.63 35.39 11.42
CA ILE A 514 4.97 35.07 10.92
C ILE A 514 5.50 36.24 10.07
N LYS A 515 4.68 36.79 9.17
CA LYS A 515 5.06 37.90 8.30
C LYS A 515 5.40 39.16 9.10
N GLU A 516 4.51 39.59 9.99
CA GLU A 516 4.72 40.74 10.88
C GLU A 516 6.00 40.58 11.70
N ALA A 517 6.28 39.35 12.14
CA ALA A 517 7.48 39.08 12.90
C ALA A 517 8.78 39.23 12.13
N LEU A 518 8.79 38.78 10.87
CA LEU A 518 9.94 38.95 10.00
C LEU A 518 10.12 40.42 9.62
N GLU A 519 9.04 41.16 9.37
CA GLU A 519 9.07 42.61 9.12
C GLU A 519 9.63 43.38 10.34
N ASN A 520 9.22 43.03 11.56
CA ASN A 520 9.77 43.63 12.78
C ASN A 520 11.27 43.32 12.94
N ALA A 521 11.70 42.09 12.63
CA ALA A 521 13.12 41.74 12.65
C ALA A 521 13.94 42.58 11.64
N GLN A 522 13.40 42.88 10.46
CA GLN A 522 14.05 43.73 9.46
C GLN A 522 14.20 45.18 9.90
N SER A 523 13.20 45.71 10.60
CA SER A 523 13.18 47.10 11.06
C SER A 523 14.02 47.35 12.32
N SER A 524 14.56 46.29 12.92
CA SER A 524 15.34 46.37 14.16
C SER A 524 16.74 46.93 13.92
N PRO A 525 17.27 47.77 14.81
CA PRO A 525 18.64 48.28 14.71
C PRO A 525 19.72 47.19 14.80
N ASP A 526 19.40 46.04 15.40
CA ASP A 526 20.32 44.90 15.60
C ASP A 526 20.04 43.75 14.59
N PHE A 527 19.71 44.10 13.34
CA PHE A 527 19.48 43.10 12.28
C PHE A 527 20.76 42.30 11.96
N VAL A 528 20.59 41.06 11.51
CA VAL A 528 21.73 40.20 11.15
C VAL A 528 22.46 40.80 9.96
N SER A 529 23.72 41.17 10.17
CA SER A 529 24.58 41.70 9.12
C SER A 529 24.98 40.61 8.11
N GLN A 530 25.40 41.02 6.91
CA GLN A 530 25.94 40.09 5.90
C GLN A 530 27.11 39.26 6.47
N SER A 531 27.98 39.88 7.29
CA SER A 531 29.11 39.21 7.93
C SER A 531 28.68 38.09 8.88
N GLU A 532 27.62 38.30 9.66
CA GLU A 532 27.09 37.28 10.59
C GLU A 532 26.35 36.15 9.88
N ALA A 533 25.89 36.41 8.65
CA ALA A 533 25.27 35.41 7.79
C ALA A 533 26.26 34.65 6.91
N THR A 534 27.53 35.04 6.91
CA THR A 534 28.54 34.47 6.01
C THR A 534 28.95 33.07 6.43
N ILE A 535 28.96 32.15 5.46
CA ILE A 535 29.52 30.82 5.49
C ILE A 535 30.53 30.68 4.36
N VAL A 536 31.44 29.71 4.49
CA VAL A 536 32.51 29.48 3.52
C VAL A 536 32.44 28.02 3.09
N ASP A 537 32.51 27.76 1.78
CA ASP A 537 32.62 26.40 1.28
C ASP A 537 34.04 25.85 1.41
N VAL A 538 34.19 24.55 1.16
CA VAL A 538 35.49 23.85 1.23
C VAL A 538 36.54 24.39 0.24
N ALA A 539 36.15 25.15 -0.79
CA ALA A 539 37.05 25.78 -1.75
C ALA A 539 37.38 27.25 -1.37
N GLY A 540 36.89 27.73 -0.22
CA GLY A 540 37.13 29.09 0.25
C GLY A 540 36.17 30.15 -0.30
N LYS A 541 35.11 29.74 -1.00
CA LYS A 541 34.11 30.66 -1.56
C LYS A 541 33.09 31.04 -0.49
N HIS A 542 32.80 32.33 -0.42
CA HIS A 542 31.93 32.89 0.62
C HIS A 542 30.49 32.99 0.14
N TYR A 543 29.54 32.69 1.04
CA TYR A 543 28.11 32.81 0.81
C TYR A 543 27.45 33.42 2.02
N ALA A 544 26.36 34.18 1.87
CA ALA A 544 25.52 34.61 2.98
C ALA A 544 24.19 33.86 2.97
N LYS A 545 23.75 33.36 4.13
CA LYS A 545 22.48 32.64 4.28
C LYS A 545 21.29 33.60 4.18
N LEU A 546 20.28 33.22 3.40
CA LEU A 546 19.04 33.98 3.21
C LEU A 546 17.78 33.15 3.53
N ASP A 547 16.75 33.80 4.08
CA ASP A 547 15.39 33.24 4.16
C ASP A 547 14.58 33.45 2.87
N LYS A 548 13.30 33.04 2.92
CA LYS A 548 12.33 33.20 1.82
C LYS A 548 11.97 34.65 1.51
N LEU A 549 12.28 35.62 2.38
CA LEU A 549 12.08 37.04 2.12
C LEU A 549 13.38 37.73 1.67
N GLY A 550 14.50 37.00 1.62
CA GLY A 550 15.80 37.52 1.19
C GLY A 550 16.61 38.18 2.31
N LEU A 551 16.31 37.86 3.56
CA LEU A 551 17.00 38.41 4.73
C LEU A 551 18.16 37.56 5.19
N TYR A 552 19.20 38.22 5.67
CA TYR A 552 20.37 37.57 6.25
C TYR A 552 20.02 36.75 7.49
N LEU A 553 20.52 35.52 7.52
CA LEU A 553 20.31 34.58 8.62
C LEU A 553 21.61 34.28 9.34
N PRO A 554 21.62 34.09 10.67
CA PRO A 554 22.82 33.69 11.38
C PRO A 554 23.46 32.47 10.73
N ASN A 555 24.79 32.44 10.65
CA ASN A 555 25.54 31.39 9.95
C ASN A 555 25.24 29.94 10.44
N ASN A 556 24.75 29.77 11.67
CA ASN A 556 24.38 28.47 12.25
C ASN A 556 22.92 28.04 11.96
N THR A 557 22.15 28.82 11.19
CA THR A 557 20.75 28.53 10.86
C THR A 557 20.65 27.31 9.95
N THR A 558 19.78 26.34 10.27
CA THR A 558 19.53 25.15 9.45
C THR A 558 18.44 25.37 8.39
N TYR A 559 18.28 24.43 7.47
CA TYR A 559 17.23 24.48 6.44
C TYR A 559 15.82 24.54 7.08
N GLU A 560 15.59 23.72 8.11
CA GLU A 560 14.32 23.66 8.85
C GLU A 560 14.02 24.97 9.57
N GLN A 561 15.07 25.68 10.01
CA GLN A 561 14.99 26.99 10.64
C GLN A 561 14.81 28.14 9.64
N GLY A 562 14.65 27.87 8.35
CA GLY A 562 14.29 28.88 7.35
C GLY A 562 15.40 29.29 6.39
N TRP A 563 16.53 28.60 6.38
CA TRP A 563 17.56 28.81 5.37
C TRP A 563 17.13 28.19 4.03
N HIS A 564 16.69 29.02 3.09
CA HIS A 564 16.17 28.56 1.79
C HIS A 564 17.01 29.04 0.60
N CYS A 565 17.86 30.05 0.78
CA CYS A 565 18.71 30.59 -0.26
C CYS A 565 20.11 30.96 0.25
N VAL A 566 21.04 31.13 -0.71
CA VAL A 566 22.37 31.68 -0.44
C VAL A 566 22.68 32.80 -1.43
N LEU A 567 23.20 33.92 -0.91
CA LEU A 567 23.83 34.97 -1.69
C LEU A 567 25.30 34.61 -1.91
N GLU A 568 25.75 34.55 -3.15
CA GLU A 568 27.14 34.29 -3.51
C GLU A 568 27.99 35.57 -3.34
N LEU A 569 28.91 35.57 -2.38
CA LEU A 569 29.80 36.70 -2.10
C LEU A 569 31.06 36.61 -2.96
N GLY A 570 31.50 37.73 -3.53
CA GLY A 570 32.70 37.79 -4.38
C GLY A 570 32.52 37.27 -5.80
N SER A 571 31.28 37.12 -6.27
CA SER A 571 30.89 36.68 -7.64
C SER A 571 31.23 37.66 -8.77
N GLY A 572 32.18 38.59 -8.54
CA GLY A 572 32.56 39.59 -9.51
C GLY A 572 31.54 40.72 -9.59
N ASP A 573 31.10 41.01 -10.82
CA ASP A 573 30.21 42.12 -11.18
C ASP A 573 28.72 41.81 -11.00
N LYS A 574 28.40 40.67 -10.37
CA LYS A 574 27.05 40.12 -10.38
C LYS A 574 26.58 39.86 -8.98
N ARG A 575 25.33 40.22 -8.68
CA ARG A 575 24.66 39.77 -7.47
C ARG A 575 23.96 38.46 -7.81
N ARG A 576 24.49 37.33 -7.34
CA ARG A 576 23.93 36.01 -7.59
C ARG A 576 23.32 35.40 -6.33
N ILE A 577 22.04 35.03 -6.39
CA ILE A 577 21.32 34.32 -5.33
C ILE A 577 20.90 32.95 -5.86
N TRP A 578 21.11 31.92 -5.04
CA TRP A 578 20.80 30.54 -5.37
C TRP A 578 19.74 29.96 -4.44
N MET A 579 18.78 29.23 -5.00
CA MET A 579 17.85 28.41 -4.21
C MET A 579 18.50 27.13 -3.71
N LEU A 580 18.18 26.77 -2.47
CA LEU A 580 18.52 25.46 -1.88
C LEU A 580 17.46 24.42 -2.26
N GLN A 581 17.81 23.14 -2.11
CA GLN A 581 16.88 22.04 -2.36
C GLN A 581 16.05 21.73 -1.11
N PRO A 582 14.77 21.35 -1.26
CA PRO A 582 13.94 20.91 -0.14
C PRO A 582 14.44 19.62 0.52
N THR A 583 14.05 19.42 1.78
CA THR A 583 14.35 18.19 2.53
C THR A 583 13.64 16.99 1.94
N VAL A 584 14.37 15.88 1.86
CA VAL A 584 13.95 14.65 1.15
C VAL A 584 12.82 13.89 1.87
N GLU A 585 12.66 14.08 3.18
CA GLU A 585 11.65 13.34 3.98
C GLU A 585 10.24 13.97 3.93
N ALA A 586 10.12 15.23 3.48
CA ALA A 586 8.83 15.88 3.27
C ALA A 586 8.44 16.01 1.78
N ASN A 587 9.28 15.56 0.86
CA ASN A 587 9.00 15.36 -0.56
C ASN A 587 10.13 14.51 -1.15
N SER A 588 9.82 13.31 -1.64
CA SER A 588 10.72 12.57 -2.53
C SER A 588 11.21 13.52 -3.62
N LEU A 589 12.53 13.61 -3.84
CA LEU A 589 13.17 14.45 -4.85
C LEU A 589 12.24 14.70 -6.05
N GLU A 590 11.70 15.90 -6.13
CA GLU A 590 10.63 16.22 -7.07
C GLU A 590 11.27 16.57 -8.42
N TYR A 591 11.30 15.58 -9.31
CA TYR A 591 11.77 15.76 -10.67
C TYR A 591 10.69 16.49 -11.47
N LEU A 592 11.05 17.58 -12.13
CA LEU A 592 10.12 18.35 -12.96
C LEU A 592 10.48 18.17 -14.44
N ALA A 593 9.49 18.25 -15.32
CA ALA A 593 9.74 18.41 -16.74
C ALA A 593 10.22 19.85 -16.99
N TYR A 594 11.15 20.06 -17.91
CA TYR A 594 11.54 21.42 -18.28
C TYR A 594 10.34 22.22 -18.81
N GLN A 595 9.56 21.61 -19.71
CA GLN A 595 8.26 22.09 -20.21
C GLN A 595 7.50 20.96 -20.92
N GLY A 596 6.18 21.08 -21.06
CA GLY A 596 5.39 20.17 -21.91
C GLY A 596 4.85 18.92 -21.21
N SER A 597 4.94 18.82 -19.88
CA SER A 597 4.15 17.84 -19.11
C SER A 597 2.65 18.06 -19.29
N SER A 598 1.86 16.99 -19.16
CA SER A 598 0.39 17.04 -19.19
C SER A 598 -0.22 17.86 -18.06
N ASP A 599 0.48 17.95 -16.93
CA ASP A 599 0.16 18.86 -15.84
C ASP A 599 1.20 19.98 -15.83
N GLU A 600 0.75 21.19 -16.17
CA GLU A 600 1.63 22.36 -16.25
C GLU A 600 2.26 22.74 -14.89
N SER A 601 1.65 22.33 -13.77
CA SER A 601 2.25 22.53 -12.44
C SER A 601 3.53 21.70 -12.21
N ASN A 602 3.73 20.64 -13.02
CA ASN A 602 4.93 19.80 -13.02
C ASN A 602 6.01 20.27 -14.01
N ASN A 603 5.85 21.45 -14.62
CA ASN A 603 6.84 22.07 -15.51
C ASN A 603 7.73 23.08 -14.75
N VAL A 604 8.98 23.23 -15.20
CA VAL A 604 9.85 24.33 -14.74
C VAL A 604 9.35 25.67 -15.30
N LEU A 605 8.99 25.68 -16.59
CA LEU A 605 8.50 26.84 -17.32
C LEU A 605 6.96 26.88 -17.41
N GLY A 606 6.43 28.03 -17.84
CA GLY A 606 5.01 28.24 -18.08
C GLY A 606 4.30 29.04 -16.98
N PRO A 607 3.13 29.64 -17.27
CA PRO A 607 2.32 30.38 -16.29
C PRO A 607 2.05 29.67 -14.96
N LYS A 608 1.87 28.35 -14.98
CA LYS A 608 1.68 27.51 -13.78
C LYS A 608 2.94 26.76 -13.34
N GLY A 609 4.03 26.92 -14.07
CA GLY A 609 5.29 26.24 -13.80
C GLY A 609 6.01 26.79 -12.58
N TYR A 610 7.03 26.06 -12.15
CA TYR A 610 7.77 26.32 -10.91
C TYR A 610 8.36 27.73 -10.84
N ILE A 611 8.99 28.22 -11.93
CA ILE A 611 9.57 29.58 -11.98
C ILE A 611 8.51 30.65 -11.81
N SER A 612 7.34 30.51 -12.45
CA SER A 612 6.25 31.48 -12.32
C SER A 612 5.78 31.58 -10.87
N LYS A 613 5.65 30.44 -10.18
CA LYS A 613 5.29 30.38 -8.76
C LYS A 613 6.30 31.09 -7.87
N VAL A 614 7.59 30.73 -7.95
CA VAL A 614 8.60 31.37 -7.08
C VAL A 614 8.80 32.85 -7.37
N ASN A 615 8.63 33.29 -8.62
CA ASN A 615 8.71 34.71 -8.97
C ASN A 615 7.51 35.50 -8.45
N GLN A 616 6.29 34.93 -8.51
CA GLN A 616 5.09 35.54 -7.93
C GLN A 616 5.20 35.68 -6.40
N GLU A 617 5.85 34.72 -5.74
CA GLU A 617 6.10 34.74 -4.30
C GLU A 617 7.26 35.65 -3.89
N ALA A 618 7.99 36.24 -4.85
CA ALA A 618 9.26 36.95 -4.63
C ALA A 618 10.23 36.13 -3.73
N PHE A 619 10.36 34.84 -4.03
CA PHE A 619 11.09 33.90 -3.18
C PHE A 619 12.54 34.36 -2.97
N CYS A 620 12.97 34.40 -1.71
CA CYS A 620 14.24 34.98 -1.25
C CYS A 620 14.46 36.45 -1.63
N GLY A 621 13.37 37.22 -1.67
CA GLY A 621 13.38 38.66 -1.91
C GLY A 621 13.62 39.06 -3.36
N VAL A 622 13.50 38.11 -4.30
CA VAL A 622 13.73 38.33 -5.73
C VAL A 622 12.65 37.67 -6.58
N SER A 623 12.35 38.26 -7.74
CA SER A 623 11.27 37.85 -8.64
C SER A 623 11.74 37.61 -10.08
N ASP A 624 13.05 37.46 -10.26
CA ASP A 624 13.73 37.27 -11.53
C ASP A 624 14.46 35.92 -11.62
N TRP A 625 13.93 34.90 -10.92
CA TRP A 625 14.47 33.56 -10.94
C TRP A 625 14.51 32.99 -12.35
N LYS A 626 15.64 32.37 -12.69
CA LYS A 626 15.92 31.73 -13.98
C LYS A 626 16.49 30.34 -13.77
N VAL A 627 16.33 29.50 -14.80
CA VAL A 627 17.10 28.24 -14.88
C VAL A 627 18.56 28.62 -15.14
N PRO A 628 19.52 28.12 -14.33
CA PRO A 628 20.92 28.42 -14.51
C PRO A 628 21.43 27.85 -15.83
N ASN A 629 22.43 28.48 -16.43
CA ASN A 629 23.19 27.87 -17.51
C ASN A 629 24.21 26.86 -16.97
N ILE A 630 24.89 26.13 -17.86
CA ILE A 630 25.83 25.08 -17.45
C ILE A 630 27.00 25.65 -16.64
N LEU A 631 27.51 26.83 -17.02
CA LEU A 631 28.60 27.50 -16.30
C LEU A 631 28.24 27.85 -14.87
N GLN A 632 27.03 28.39 -14.66
CA GLN A 632 26.55 28.76 -13.35
C GLN A 632 26.46 27.52 -12.45
N LEU A 633 25.99 26.37 -12.98
CA LEU A 633 25.98 25.11 -12.24
C LEU A 633 27.40 24.59 -11.95
N GLN A 634 28.30 24.58 -12.94
CA GLN A 634 29.69 24.16 -12.74
C GLN A 634 30.40 25.03 -11.70
N GLY A 635 30.13 26.34 -11.67
CA GLY A 635 30.72 27.30 -10.73
C GLY A 635 30.27 27.12 -9.27
N LEU A 636 29.29 26.25 -9.00
CA LEU A 636 28.93 25.83 -7.64
C LEU A 636 29.79 24.69 -7.11
N ALA A 637 30.53 24.00 -7.97
CA ALA A 637 31.31 22.85 -7.57
C ALA A 637 32.55 23.29 -6.77
N SER A 638 32.52 23.02 -5.46
CA SER A 638 33.63 23.27 -4.54
C SER A 638 34.12 22.02 -3.82
N GLY A 639 33.32 20.95 -3.80
CA GLY A 639 33.70 19.65 -3.27
C GLY A 639 34.49 18.81 -4.27
N TYR A 640 35.13 17.74 -3.77
CA TYR A 640 35.85 16.79 -4.62
C TYR A 640 35.60 15.36 -4.17
N VAL A 641 35.29 14.49 -5.12
CA VAL A 641 35.12 13.04 -4.90
C VAL A 641 36.27 12.31 -5.56
N LYS A 642 37.08 11.65 -4.73
CA LYS A 642 38.30 10.95 -5.17
C LYS A 642 38.01 9.98 -6.31
N GLY A 643 38.65 10.24 -7.46
CA GLY A 643 38.54 9.40 -8.67
C GLY A 643 37.25 9.58 -9.47
N LYS A 644 36.35 10.47 -9.04
CA LYS A 644 35.09 10.78 -9.72
C LYS A 644 35.08 12.17 -10.33
N GLY A 645 35.52 13.17 -9.56
CA GLY A 645 35.70 14.55 -10.02
C GLY A 645 35.07 15.58 -9.07
N LEU A 646 34.56 16.69 -9.62
CA LEU A 646 34.08 17.83 -8.84
C LEU A 646 32.64 17.62 -8.35
N SER A 647 32.43 17.84 -7.06
CA SER A 647 31.13 17.77 -6.39
C SER A 647 30.77 19.13 -5.78
N ILE A 648 29.60 19.21 -5.18
CA ILE A 648 29.10 20.40 -4.50
C ILE A 648 29.22 20.26 -2.98
N ASP A 649 29.51 21.36 -2.29
CA ASP A 649 29.62 21.35 -0.83
C ASP A 649 28.24 21.33 -0.16
N ASN A 650 27.94 20.25 0.54
CA ASN A 650 26.68 20.05 1.27
C ASN A 650 26.56 20.96 2.51
N ASN A 651 27.64 21.59 2.98
CA ASN A 651 27.59 22.59 4.05
C ASN A 651 27.00 23.92 3.59
N VAL A 652 27.01 24.19 2.27
CA VAL A 652 26.40 25.37 1.66
C VAL A 652 25.13 24.99 0.92
N PHE A 653 25.19 23.95 0.08
CA PHE A 653 24.06 23.46 -0.71
C PHE A 653 23.44 22.24 -0.05
N VAL A 654 22.84 22.47 1.11
CA VAL A 654 22.13 21.45 1.88
C VAL A 654 21.09 20.71 1.03
N ASN A 655 20.81 19.47 1.44
CA ASN A 655 19.89 18.55 0.76
C ASN A 655 20.32 18.10 -0.65
N HIS A 656 21.55 18.41 -1.10
CA HIS A 656 22.10 17.78 -2.31
C HIS A 656 22.38 16.28 -2.07
N PRO A 657 21.82 15.35 -2.88
CA PRO A 657 21.99 13.91 -2.68
C PRO A 657 23.38 13.45 -3.14
N HIS A 658 24.30 13.24 -2.19
CA HIS A 658 25.69 12.91 -2.50
C HIS A 658 25.93 11.39 -2.73
N ASN A 659 24.95 10.54 -2.41
CA ASN A 659 25.03 9.08 -2.53
C ASN A 659 24.50 8.53 -3.87
N GLN A 660 23.98 9.38 -4.74
CA GLN A 660 23.40 8.98 -6.02
C GLN A 660 23.56 10.09 -7.07
N THR A 661 23.35 9.73 -8.33
CA THR A 661 23.45 10.67 -9.45
C THR A 661 22.16 11.42 -9.63
N VAL A 662 22.26 12.75 -9.59
CA VAL A 662 21.13 13.66 -9.66
C VAL A 662 21.41 14.72 -10.71
N TYR A 663 20.47 14.92 -11.62
CA TYR A 663 20.57 15.90 -12.70
C TYR A 663 19.86 17.18 -12.29
N TYR A 664 20.43 18.33 -12.66
CA TYR A 664 19.86 19.67 -12.51
C TYR A 664 19.62 20.27 -13.88
N TRP A 665 18.42 20.77 -14.14
CA TRP A 665 18.12 21.44 -15.41
C TRP A 665 19.05 22.64 -15.65
N SER A 666 19.57 22.75 -16.87
CA SER A 666 20.23 23.95 -17.35
C SER A 666 19.33 24.69 -18.35
N SER A 667 19.59 25.96 -18.63
CA SER A 667 18.85 26.75 -19.62
C SER A 667 19.25 26.47 -21.08
N GLU A 668 20.26 25.64 -21.32
CA GLU A 668 20.81 25.41 -22.66
C GLU A 668 20.25 24.13 -23.32
N PRO A 669 19.63 24.23 -24.50
CA PRO A 669 19.29 23.06 -25.31
C PRO A 669 20.54 22.48 -26.00
N ASP A 670 20.50 21.20 -26.32
CA ASP A 670 21.51 20.55 -27.15
C ASP A 670 21.26 20.83 -28.65
N LYS A 671 22.13 20.26 -29.51
CA LYS A 671 22.06 20.44 -30.97
C LYS A 671 20.80 19.83 -31.60
N GLU A 672 20.13 18.91 -30.91
CA GLU A 672 18.90 18.26 -31.35
C GLU A 672 17.63 18.93 -30.78
N GLY A 673 17.79 20.01 -29.99
CA GLY A 673 16.69 20.72 -29.34
C GLY A 673 16.19 20.07 -28.05
N LYS A 674 16.90 19.06 -27.52
CA LYS A 674 16.63 18.47 -26.19
C LYS A 674 17.19 19.39 -25.11
N GLN A 675 16.56 19.42 -23.94
CA GLN A 675 17.05 20.24 -22.85
C GLN A 675 18.23 19.57 -22.14
N THR A 676 19.29 20.31 -21.86
CA THR A 676 20.47 19.77 -21.17
C THR A 676 20.31 19.85 -19.66
N ALA A 677 20.72 18.80 -18.95
CA ALA A 677 20.85 18.78 -17.50
C ALA A 677 22.28 18.43 -17.07
N TYR A 678 22.72 18.94 -15.94
CA TYR A 678 24.06 18.75 -15.38
C TYR A 678 24.02 17.98 -14.06
N SER A 679 24.96 17.05 -13.86
CA SER A 679 25.14 16.30 -12.63
C SER A 679 26.53 16.49 -12.07
N TYR A 680 26.63 16.74 -10.77
CA TYR A 680 27.88 16.78 -10.02
C TYR A 680 28.39 15.37 -9.75
N ALA A 681 29.69 15.21 -9.45
CA ALA A 681 30.25 13.92 -9.09
C ALA A 681 29.60 13.39 -7.79
N SER A 682 29.21 12.11 -7.80
CA SER A 682 28.68 11.39 -6.63
C SER A 682 29.65 10.28 -6.24
N ILE A 683 29.36 9.57 -5.14
CA ILE A 683 30.15 8.37 -4.78
C ILE A 683 30.14 7.31 -5.90
N ASN A 684 29.09 7.29 -6.73
CA ASN A 684 28.87 6.27 -7.75
C ASN A 684 29.33 6.73 -9.13
N ASP A 685 29.11 7.99 -9.49
CA ASP A 685 29.32 8.48 -10.86
C ASP A 685 30.16 9.75 -10.91
N LYS A 686 30.75 9.99 -12.09
CA LYS A 686 31.48 11.23 -12.41
C LYS A 686 30.49 12.34 -12.76
N GLU A 687 30.95 13.58 -12.70
CA GLU A 687 30.18 14.70 -13.25
C GLU A 687 29.88 14.48 -14.74
N VAL A 688 28.65 14.82 -15.15
CA VAL A 688 28.18 14.59 -16.53
C VAL A 688 27.10 15.59 -16.92
N PHE A 689 27.08 15.98 -18.19
CA PHE A 689 25.93 16.65 -18.80
C PHE A 689 25.17 15.65 -19.68
N LYS A 690 23.84 15.67 -19.61
CA LYS A 690 22.99 14.75 -20.36
C LYS A 690 21.78 15.47 -20.95
N PRO A 691 21.52 15.30 -22.26
CA PRO A 691 20.31 15.84 -22.88
C PRO A 691 19.10 14.95 -22.60
N PHE A 692 17.96 15.57 -22.35
CA PHE A 692 16.68 14.92 -22.12
C PHE A 692 15.58 15.62 -22.94
N PRO A 693 14.54 14.88 -23.39
CA PRO A 693 13.32 15.51 -23.88
C PRO A 693 12.76 16.50 -22.85
N ALA A 694 12.28 17.65 -23.29
CA ALA A 694 11.89 18.74 -22.39
C ALA A 694 10.68 18.40 -21.51
N ASP A 695 9.83 17.47 -21.97
CA ASP A 695 8.64 16.95 -21.29
C ASP A 695 8.96 15.84 -20.28
N ASN A 696 10.21 15.39 -20.20
CA ASN A 696 10.61 14.30 -19.32
C ASN A 696 10.88 14.80 -17.89
N MET A 697 10.28 14.16 -16.88
CA MET A 697 10.52 14.44 -15.46
C MET A 697 11.85 13.80 -15.00
N ALA A 698 12.97 14.32 -15.50
CA ALA A 698 14.28 13.67 -15.40
C ALA A 698 15.32 14.43 -14.55
N ALA A 699 15.07 15.69 -14.21
CA ALA A 699 16.01 16.52 -13.45
C ALA A 699 15.33 17.39 -12.39
N LEU A 700 16.10 17.71 -11.35
CA LEU A 700 15.74 18.66 -10.31
C LEU A 700 15.86 20.09 -10.82
N VAL A 701 15.23 21.00 -10.09
CA VAL A 701 15.32 22.44 -10.35
C VAL A 701 16.09 23.13 -9.24
N ARG A 702 17.20 23.77 -9.62
CA ARG A 702 17.86 24.80 -8.80
C ARG A 702 17.83 26.09 -9.59
N LEU A 703 17.19 27.11 -9.05
CA LEU A 703 17.09 28.40 -9.73
C LEU A 703 18.18 29.35 -9.26
N VAL A 704 18.50 30.29 -10.14
CA VAL A 704 19.44 31.38 -9.90
C VAL A 704 18.76 32.71 -10.22
N SER A 705 18.94 33.69 -9.34
CA SER A 705 18.71 35.11 -9.65
C SER A 705 20.09 35.74 -9.84
N GLU A 706 20.29 36.40 -10.97
CA GLU A 706 21.56 37.05 -11.31
C GLU A 706 21.26 38.40 -11.95
N ASN A 707 21.71 39.45 -11.27
CA ASN A 707 21.63 40.82 -11.77
C ASN A 707 23.03 41.45 -11.82
N THR A 708 23.36 42.06 -12.96
CA THR A 708 24.50 42.98 -13.08
C THR A 708 24.13 44.28 -12.38
N LEU A 709 24.85 44.66 -11.33
CA LEU A 709 24.66 46.00 -10.75
C LEU A 709 25.31 47.02 -11.70
N PRO A 710 24.66 48.15 -12.02
CA PRO A 710 25.26 49.17 -12.87
C PRO A 710 26.55 49.74 -12.26
N ASN A 711 27.52 50.14 -13.10
CA ASN A 711 28.72 50.93 -12.73
C ASN A 711 29.72 50.24 -11.78
N GLN A 712 30.16 49.04 -12.11
CA GLN A 712 31.07 48.27 -11.25
C GLN A 712 32.53 48.23 -11.70
N TRP A 713 32.82 48.82 -12.85
CA TRP A 713 34.15 48.80 -13.43
C TRP A 713 34.76 50.17 -13.37
N GLN A 714 35.95 50.24 -12.81
CA GLN A 714 36.78 51.43 -12.78
C GLN A 714 37.97 51.20 -13.70
N TYR A 715 38.10 52.01 -14.75
CA TYR A 715 39.17 51.89 -15.71
C TYR A 715 40.46 52.49 -15.17
N LEU A 716 41.56 51.75 -15.39
CA LEU A 716 42.90 52.13 -14.96
C LEU A 716 43.82 52.24 -16.18
N ASP A 717 44.62 53.30 -16.26
CA ASP A 717 45.74 53.39 -17.19
C ASP A 717 46.89 52.45 -16.77
N ALA A 718 47.93 52.35 -17.60
CA ALA A 718 49.10 51.51 -17.34
C ALA A 718 49.86 51.86 -16.05
N SER A 719 49.71 53.07 -15.50
CA SER A 719 50.33 53.51 -14.25
C SER A 719 49.43 53.31 -13.02
N GLY A 720 48.18 52.89 -13.22
CA GLY A 720 47.16 52.73 -12.17
C GLY A 720 46.31 53.98 -11.92
N GLY A 721 46.43 55.01 -12.77
CA GLY A 721 45.59 56.21 -12.73
C GLY A 721 44.18 55.94 -13.25
N LEU A 722 43.18 56.66 -12.72
CA LEU A 722 41.79 56.54 -13.16
C LEU A 722 41.59 57.18 -14.52
N VAL A 723 40.93 56.47 -15.44
CA VAL A 723 40.55 57.00 -16.76
C VAL A 723 39.05 56.87 -16.98
N GLU A 724 38.48 57.78 -17.77
CA GLU A 724 37.02 57.84 -18.00
C GLU A 724 36.57 56.93 -19.15
N SER A 725 37.46 56.63 -20.10
CA SER A 725 37.12 55.86 -21.30
C SER A 725 37.79 54.48 -21.32
N ARG A 726 37.08 53.49 -21.84
CA ARG A 726 37.64 52.16 -22.07
C ARG A 726 38.85 52.18 -23.01
N ALA A 727 38.93 53.14 -23.93
CA ALA A 727 40.02 53.23 -24.91
C ALA A 727 41.37 53.60 -24.28
N GLU A 728 41.36 54.29 -23.13
CA GLU A 728 42.55 54.70 -22.38
C GLU A 728 42.97 53.67 -21.32
N ALA A 729 42.16 52.63 -21.12
CA ALA A 729 42.30 51.68 -20.03
C ALA A 729 43.22 50.50 -20.40
N SER A 730 44.24 50.28 -19.58
CA SER A 730 45.08 49.07 -19.62
C SER A 730 44.57 47.98 -18.67
N CYS A 731 43.81 48.35 -17.65
CA CYS A 731 43.12 47.41 -16.76
C CYS A 731 41.74 47.92 -16.35
N THR A 732 40.97 47.03 -15.76
CA THR A 732 39.71 47.38 -15.11
C THR A 732 39.65 46.79 -13.71
N LYS A 733 39.25 47.61 -12.73
CA LYS A 733 39.02 47.19 -11.35
C LYS A 733 37.53 46.99 -11.12
N ASN A 734 37.18 45.82 -10.60
CA ASN A 734 35.85 45.54 -10.12
C ASN A 734 35.66 46.19 -8.73
N LEU A 735 34.65 47.03 -8.58
CA LEU A 735 34.40 47.80 -7.37
C LEU A 735 33.78 46.97 -6.22
N ILE A 736 33.24 45.78 -6.49
CA ILE A 736 32.67 44.89 -5.47
C ILE A 736 33.75 44.05 -4.80
N ASN A 737 34.55 43.33 -5.57
CA ASN A 737 35.55 42.40 -5.03
C ASN A 737 36.98 42.98 -5.03
N GLY A 738 37.19 44.15 -5.62
CA GLY A 738 38.49 44.81 -5.71
C GLY A 738 39.46 44.16 -6.70
N HIS A 739 39.06 43.09 -7.39
CA HIS A 739 39.90 42.40 -8.37
C HIS A 739 40.18 43.31 -9.56
N VAL A 740 41.42 43.27 -10.03
CA VAL A 740 41.86 44.04 -11.19
C VAL A 740 42.20 43.07 -12.32
N TRP A 741 41.56 43.27 -13.47
CA TRP A 741 41.72 42.43 -14.64
C TRP A 741 42.50 43.14 -15.73
N GLN A 742 43.43 42.42 -16.35
CA GLN A 742 44.16 42.88 -17.52
C GLN A 742 43.18 43.13 -18.67
N LEU A 743 43.35 44.25 -19.37
CA LEU A 743 42.65 44.53 -20.63
C LEU A 743 43.61 44.34 -21.80
N PHE A 744 43.05 43.99 -22.96
CA PHE A 744 43.79 43.96 -24.22
C PHE A 744 43.39 45.18 -25.05
N ASP A 745 44.30 45.65 -25.91
CA ASP A 745 44.13 46.88 -26.70
C ASP A 745 43.79 46.62 -28.18
N LYS A 746 43.92 45.36 -28.61
CA LYS A 746 43.62 44.93 -29.98
C LYS A 746 43.24 43.45 -30.04
N ARG A 747 42.49 43.09 -31.08
CA ARG A 747 42.24 41.70 -31.47
C ARG A 747 43.37 41.22 -32.39
N ASP A 748 44.44 40.67 -31.83
CA ASP A 748 45.51 40.01 -32.58
C ASP A 748 45.76 38.56 -32.12
N ASP A 749 46.59 37.84 -32.88
CA ASP A 749 46.91 36.42 -32.70
C ASP A 749 48.06 36.18 -31.71
N THR A 750 48.69 37.23 -31.19
CA THR A 750 49.79 37.11 -30.20
C THR A 750 49.31 36.65 -28.83
N ARG A 751 47.99 36.59 -28.60
CA ARG A 751 47.41 36.05 -27.37
C ARG A 751 47.44 34.53 -27.28
N TRP A 752 47.75 33.85 -28.39
CA TRP A 752 48.03 32.42 -28.40
C TRP A 752 49.47 32.17 -27.96
N VAL A 753 49.64 31.57 -26.79
CA VAL A 753 50.94 31.36 -26.14
C VAL A 753 51.17 29.90 -25.79
N ASN A 754 52.44 29.52 -25.71
CA ASN A 754 52.93 28.37 -24.96
C ASN A 754 53.28 28.80 -23.52
N ASP A 755 53.75 27.86 -22.71
CA ASP A 755 54.16 28.09 -21.34
C ASP A 755 55.29 29.12 -21.21
N GLN A 756 56.35 29.03 -22.03
CA GLN A 756 57.47 29.96 -21.97
C GLN A 756 57.01 31.41 -22.21
N ARG A 757 56.23 31.65 -23.27
CA ARG A 757 55.69 32.98 -23.59
C ARG A 757 54.69 33.47 -22.55
N LEU A 758 53.92 32.56 -21.94
CA LEU A 758 53.01 32.91 -20.85
C LEU A 758 53.77 33.45 -19.65
N THR A 759 54.84 32.76 -19.23
CA THR A 759 55.71 33.19 -18.14
C THR A 759 56.37 34.53 -18.48
N GLU A 760 56.90 34.69 -19.69
CA GLU A 760 57.47 35.97 -20.15
C GLU A 760 56.45 37.11 -20.08
N HIS A 761 55.20 36.88 -20.49
CA HIS A 761 54.14 37.89 -20.40
C HIS A 761 53.71 38.20 -18.97
N LEU A 762 53.62 37.19 -18.10
CA LEU A 762 53.28 37.38 -16.69
C LEU A 762 54.39 38.14 -15.95
N ASP A 763 55.65 37.78 -16.21
CA ASP A 763 56.82 38.45 -15.64
C ASP A 763 56.92 39.90 -16.13
N ALA A 764 56.63 40.15 -17.41
CA ALA A 764 56.59 41.50 -17.97
C ALA A 764 55.46 42.34 -17.35
N GLN A 765 54.24 41.78 -17.25
CA GLN A 765 53.09 42.44 -16.61
C GLN A 765 53.40 42.82 -15.16
N THR A 766 54.05 41.90 -14.43
CA THR A 766 54.41 42.07 -13.02
C THR A 766 55.55 43.07 -12.84
N SER A 767 56.63 42.93 -13.62
CA SER A 767 57.83 43.77 -13.50
C SER A 767 57.59 45.21 -13.96
N ALA A 768 56.76 45.41 -14.98
CA ALA A 768 56.36 46.74 -15.43
C ALA A 768 55.31 47.41 -14.52
N GLN A 769 54.87 46.70 -13.46
CA GLN A 769 53.82 47.14 -12.54
C GLN A 769 52.58 47.65 -13.27
N VAL A 770 52.12 46.90 -14.28
CA VAL A 770 51.01 47.34 -15.12
C VAL A 770 49.79 47.63 -14.24
N CYS A 771 49.20 48.81 -14.44
CA CYS A 771 48.11 49.37 -13.66
C CYS A 771 48.44 49.62 -12.18
N GLY A 772 49.71 49.85 -11.87
CA GLY A 772 50.23 50.12 -10.53
C GLY A 772 50.31 48.88 -9.64
N LEU A 773 50.20 47.67 -10.21
CA LEU A 773 50.09 46.41 -9.45
C LEU A 773 51.26 45.46 -9.76
N SER A 774 51.73 44.75 -8.73
CA SER A 774 52.87 43.82 -8.81
C SER A 774 52.51 42.37 -8.44
N ASN A 775 51.24 42.08 -8.18
CA ASN A 775 50.75 40.78 -7.74
C ASN A 775 49.88 40.08 -8.81
N TRP A 776 50.25 40.26 -10.08
CA TRP A 776 49.56 39.62 -11.20
C TRP A 776 49.76 38.11 -11.17
N ARG A 777 48.69 37.38 -11.50
CA ARG A 777 48.70 35.91 -11.62
C ARG A 777 47.68 35.43 -12.64
N LEU A 778 47.69 34.12 -12.91
CA LEU A 778 46.61 33.43 -13.61
C LEU A 778 45.34 33.36 -12.72
N PRO A 779 44.14 33.47 -13.31
CA PRO A 779 42.88 33.31 -12.60
C PRO A 779 42.56 31.83 -12.39
N SER A 780 41.98 31.49 -11.24
CA SER A 780 41.39 30.17 -11.04
C SER A 780 40.23 29.92 -12.00
N VAL A 781 39.82 28.65 -12.14
CA VAL A 781 38.63 28.27 -12.93
C VAL A 781 37.38 29.02 -12.47
N SER A 782 37.23 29.22 -11.16
CA SER A 782 36.10 29.96 -10.57
C SER A 782 36.14 31.44 -10.94
N GLU A 783 37.30 32.09 -10.83
CA GLU A 783 37.46 33.52 -11.16
C GLU A 783 37.22 33.79 -12.64
N LEU A 784 37.77 32.95 -13.50
CA LEU A 784 37.58 33.06 -14.95
C LEU A 784 36.14 32.69 -15.36
N GLY A 785 35.54 31.71 -14.69
CA GLY A 785 34.13 31.33 -14.88
C GLY A 785 33.16 32.43 -14.43
N ASN A 786 33.48 33.15 -13.36
CA ASN A 786 32.65 34.26 -12.87
C ASN A 786 32.66 35.48 -13.80
N LEU A 787 33.71 35.65 -14.62
CA LEU A 787 33.69 36.63 -15.71
C LEU A 787 32.68 36.29 -16.81
N MET A 788 32.08 35.08 -16.84
CA MET A 788 31.21 34.65 -17.93
C MET A 788 29.70 34.83 -17.61
N PRO A 789 28.85 35.20 -18.60
CA PRO A 789 29.26 35.76 -19.89
C PRO A 789 30.01 37.08 -19.70
N ILE A 790 31.06 37.26 -20.50
CA ILE A 790 31.94 38.44 -20.46
C ILE A 790 31.20 39.69 -20.88
N GLU A 791 31.31 40.74 -20.08
CA GLU A 791 30.80 42.06 -20.40
C GLU A 791 31.60 42.66 -21.56
N ARG A 792 31.05 42.55 -22.78
CA ARG A 792 31.77 42.90 -24.01
C ARG A 792 32.10 44.37 -24.13
N ASP A 793 31.40 45.25 -23.42
CA ASP A 793 31.69 46.69 -23.40
C ASP A 793 32.94 47.02 -22.57
N VAL A 794 33.25 46.21 -21.57
CA VAL A 794 34.46 46.31 -20.75
C VAL A 794 35.60 45.52 -21.39
N PHE A 795 35.31 44.33 -21.91
CA PHE A 795 36.30 43.42 -22.51
C PHE A 795 36.16 43.36 -24.04
N ILE A 796 36.20 44.53 -24.69
CA ILE A 796 35.95 44.70 -26.15
C ILE A 796 36.80 43.79 -27.04
N TYR A 797 38.03 43.47 -26.62
CA TYR A 797 38.94 42.59 -27.35
C TYR A 797 39.07 41.21 -26.71
N ASN A 798 38.03 40.71 -26.05
CA ASN A 798 38.07 39.37 -25.47
C ASN A 798 38.22 38.29 -26.55
N ASP A 799 37.41 38.35 -27.59
CA ASP A 799 37.44 37.41 -28.71
C ASP A 799 38.77 37.50 -29.49
N VAL A 800 39.38 36.37 -29.83
CA VAL A 800 40.70 36.30 -30.50
C VAL A 800 40.54 35.97 -31.99
N LYS A 801 41.49 36.39 -32.84
CA LYS A 801 41.53 35.93 -34.24
C LYS A 801 41.96 34.46 -34.27
N ASP A 802 41.14 33.59 -34.86
CA ASP A 802 41.43 32.17 -34.99
C ASP A 802 42.48 31.92 -36.10
N ILE A 803 43.58 31.27 -35.73
CA ILE A 803 44.68 30.89 -36.65
C ILE A 803 44.69 29.38 -36.95
N PHE A 804 43.74 28.60 -36.41
CA PHE A 804 43.73 27.13 -36.42
C PHE A 804 42.47 26.48 -37.06
N GLY A 805 41.44 27.23 -37.46
CA GLY A 805 40.33 26.72 -38.30
C GLY A 805 38.93 27.21 -37.88
N PRO A 806 37.83 26.64 -38.41
CA PRO A 806 36.45 27.10 -38.13
C PRO A 806 35.86 26.63 -36.79
N VAL A 807 36.62 25.88 -35.96
CA VAL A 807 36.14 25.40 -34.65
C VAL A 807 36.75 26.26 -33.56
N ILE A 808 35.96 27.20 -33.04
CA ILE A 808 36.32 28.08 -31.92
C ILE A 808 36.71 27.19 -30.73
N ARG A 809 38.01 27.04 -30.46
CA ARG A 809 38.53 26.38 -29.25
C ARG A 809 39.34 27.38 -28.45
N GLU A 810 38.68 28.23 -27.69
CA GLU A 810 39.38 29.15 -26.79
C GLU A 810 39.80 28.37 -25.54
N LYS A 811 41.10 28.20 -25.30
CA LYS A 811 41.62 27.43 -24.16
C LYS A 811 42.43 28.33 -23.25
N TYR A 812 41.87 28.74 -22.12
CA TYR A 812 42.55 29.65 -21.21
C TYR A 812 43.35 28.88 -20.15
N PHE A 813 44.56 29.35 -19.86
CA PHE A 813 45.30 28.89 -18.68
C PHE A 813 44.63 29.39 -17.39
N THR A 814 44.47 28.49 -16.41
CA THR A 814 43.93 28.83 -15.08
C THR A 814 44.86 28.44 -13.93
N ASP A 815 45.77 27.50 -14.17
CA ASP A 815 46.84 27.16 -13.22
C ASP A 815 48.03 26.58 -13.97
N PHE A 816 49.24 26.85 -13.49
CA PHE A 816 50.49 26.38 -14.06
C PHE A 816 51.48 26.07 -12.94
N THR A 817 51.76 24.78 -12.70
CA THR A 817 52.65 24.33 -11.63
C THR A 817 54.04 23.93 -12.16
N SER A 818 54.16 23.53 -13.43
CA SER A 818 55.43 23.29 -14.14
C SER A 818 55.24 23.17 -15.67
N GLU A 819 56.33 23.12 -16.46
CA GLU A 819 56.31 22.85 -17.92
C GLU A 819 55.48 21.60 -18.31
N ASN A 820 55.30 20.67 -17.37
CA ASN A 820 54.63 19.40 -17.60
C ASN A 820 53.29 19.25 -16.89
N ASP A 821 52.81 20.24 -16.13
CA ASP A 821 51.53 20.13 -15.43
C ASP A 821 50.80 21.48 -15.36
N TYR A 822 49.64 21.53 -16.02
CA TYR A 822 48.84 22.74 -16.15
C TYR A 822 47.35 22.40 -16.13
N THR A 823 46.57 23.40 -15.68
CA THR A 823 45.12 23.38 -15.76
C THR A 823 44.65 24.43 -16.77
N SER A 824 43.79 23.99 -17.68
CA SER A 824 43.17 24.87 -18.66
C SER A 824 41.66 24.74 -18.67
N LEU A 825 40.98 25.84 -18.99
CA LEU A 825 39.55 25.92 -19.23
C LEU A 825 39.30 26.01 -20.73
N ASP A 826 38.68 24.97 -21.29
CA ASP A 826 38.37 24.83 -22.73
C ASP A 826 36.95 25.33 -23.02
N PHE A 827 36.80 26.31 -23.90
CA PHE A 827 35.53 26.87 -24.37
C PHE A 827 35.23 26.30 -25.77
N ILE A 828 34.30 25.35 -25.87
CA ILE A 828 33.90 24.73 -27.14
C ILE A 828 32.39 24.83 -27.29
N GLU A 829 31.89 25.59 -28.27
CA GLU A 829 30.46 25.61 -28.64
C GLU A 829 29.49 25.73 -27.43
N GLY A 830 29.80 26.59 -26.46
CA GLY A 830 29.01 26.77 -25.22
C GLY A 830 29.23 25.71 -24.13
N LYS A 831 30.15 24.75 -24.34
CA LYS A 831 30.54 23.74 -23.34
C LYS A 831 31.92 24.04 -22.77
N HIS A 832 32.07 23.79 -21.47
CA HIS A 832 33.30 24.06 -20.73
C HIS A 832 33.84 22.78 -20.11
N THR A 833 35.12 22.50 -20.34
CA THR A 833 35.81 21.37 -19.70
C THR A 833 37.10 21.84 -19.06
N THR A 834 37.24 21.59 -17.76
CA THR A 834 38.52 21.68 -17.07
C THR A 834 39.37 20.48 -17.47
N LYS A 835 40.58 20.72 -17.96
CA LYS A 835 41.53 19.65 -18.29
C LYS A 835 42.83 19.87 -17.53
N THR A 836 43.14 18.93 -16.65
CA THR A 836 44.49 18.73 -16.12
C THR A 836 45.24 17.84 -17.12
N GLN A 837 46.36 18.31 -17.65
CA GLN A 837 47.15 17.54 -18.61
C GLN A 837 48.62 17.48 -18.20
N SER A 838 49.16 16.26 -18.20
CA SER A 838 50.59 16.00 -18.02
C SER A 838 51.28 15.67 -19.35
N LYS A 839 51.41 16.67 -20.24
CA LYS A 839 52.07 16.51 -21.55
C LYS A 839 52.79 17.79 -21.99
N TRP A 840 53.93 17.62 -22.67
CA TRP A 840 54.72 18.69 -23.30
C TRP A 840 53.88 19.69 -24.13
N LEU A 841 53.92 20.97 -23.73
CA LEU A 841 53.24 22.09 -24.38
C LEU A 841 54.04 22.64 -25.58
N THR A 842 54.08 21.90 -26.70
CA THR A 842 54.92 22.30 -27.86
C THR A 842 54.22 23.17 -28.91
N LYS A 843 52.99 23.67 -28.69
CA LYS A 843 52.24 24.47 -29.68
C LYS A 843 51.54 25.67 -29.03
N ASP A 844 51.65 26.85 -29.65
CA ASP A 844 50.97 28.12 -29.31
C ASP A 844 49.44 27.97 -29.44
N LYS A 845 48.80 27.28 -28.48
CA LYS A 845 47.38 26.85 -28.58
C LYS A 845 46.52 27.25 -27.38
N TYR A 846 47.05 28.08 -26.50
CA TYR A 846 46.38 28.50 -25.28
C TYR A 846 46.33 30.02 -25.19
N LEU A 847 45.24 30.51 -24.64
CA LEU A 847 45.00 31.90 -24.33
C LEU A 847 45.35 32.18 -22.87
N TYR A 848 45.54 33.45 -22.56
CA TYR A 848 45.79 33.91 -21.21
C TYR A 848 44.98 35.17 -20.89
N ARG A 849 44.82 35.41 -19.59
CA ARG A 849 44.33 36.65 -19.00
C ARG A 849 44.89 36.71 -17.59
N PHE A 850 45.39 37.86 -17.18
CA PHE A 850 45.89 38.03 -15.81
C PHE A 850 44.88 38.75 -14.92
N ILE A 851 44.95 38.41 -13.64
CA ILE A 851 44.21 39.02 -12.55
C ILE A 851 45.18 39.41 -11.43
N ALA A 852 44.90 40.54 -10.78
CA ALA A 852 45.47 40.91 -9.50
C ALA A 852 44.33 41.01 -8.48
N THR A 853 44.54 40.46 -7.28
CA THR A 853 43.55 40.47 -6.19
C THR A 853 44.02 41.38 -5.05
N PRO A 854 43.11 42.00 -4.28
CA PRO A 854 43.46 42.85 -3.14
C PRO A 854 44.37 42.18 -2.09
#